data_AF-A0AAD5GK95-F1
#
_entry.id   AF-A0AAD5GK95-F1
#
_cell.length_a   1.000
_cell.length_b   1.000
_cell.length_c   1.000
_cell.angle_alpha   90.00
_cell.angle_beta   90.00
_cell.angle_gamma   90.00
#
_symmetry.space_group_name_H-M   'P 1'
#
loop_
_entity.id
_entity.type
_entity.pdbx_description
1 polymer ?
#
loop_
_entity_poly.entity_id
_entity_poly.type
_entity_poly.pdbx_seq_one_letter_code
_entity_poly.pdbx_strand_id
1 'polypeptide(L)'
;SDPRLILLKFKTNLSNSNTNVFTTWTLNNSLCNFTGIACDRDSNVKEINLPEQQLYGTVDFDSLCSLESLQKVLYLTNCSIRGTIPEDIRKLESLQRLELSDNFLVGEIPLGITKLENLQVLELYDNRLTGIFPTGFGNLSMLSELDVSNNSLEGDLSELRSLRAITSLQLFENEFSGEVPVEFGEFINRFTGELPEKIGSWSDFEYIDVSENFLTGKIPPDMCKNGKIYDILMLQNNFTGGLPENYANCSSLVRLRVSNNSLSGTIPNGIWSLPRLEMIDIAMNEFEGPVMANIGEAKSLAQLFLSNNRFSGELPEEITEVSSLVEMELMYNKFSGGIPVRIGDLKNLNSLHLEGNLFSDGIPESIGLCVALNDINLAGNSLSGEIPASLGSLRGLNSLNLSGNRLSGVIPESLSSLKLSFIDLSNNMLVGRVSESLLAEAYNGSFVGNPGLCADNGKSLRRCSLGSRHSGGLGVAKYCFIAGALVLVLSVTCFVLVKSRAKECDNLNKQGFSWDMKQFHVITFDEDEILGSLRPGNLIGKGGSGNVYKVELGCGKKLAVKHMWRSGIDSSDRRNYSSSATILPKQKRRWPEYDAEVATLSSIRHVANSSHIIAGTYGYIAPEYGYTFNVTEKSDIYSFGVVLMELVTRRKPVEPEFGDNKDIVRWVHDEMRNKDDAIGLVDPNISDKSKRDAAKVLTIAIRCTMRFPAQRPSMKIVVQMLEHIEPRSPTGIIVDDIIKG
;
A
#
# COMPACT_ATOMS: atom_id res chain seq x y z
N SER A 1 -16.70 49.05 9.86
CA SER A 1 -15.95 48.61 11.07
C SER A 1 -14.48 48.95 10.89
N ASP A 2 -13.74 49.29 11.95
CA ASP A 2 -12.30 49.55 11.84
C ASP A 2 -11.54 48.24 11.53
N PRO A 3 -10.89 48.10 10.35
CA PRO A 3 -10.17 46.88 9.96
C PRO A 3 -9.11 46.46 10.96
N ARG A 4 -8.46 47.42 11.64
CA ARG A 4 -7.43 47.12 12.64
C ARG A 4 -8.02 46.39 13.84
N LEU A 5 -9.18 46.86 14.33
CA LEU A 5 -9.84 46.23 15.47
C LEU A 5 -10.31 44.81 15.12
N ILE A 6 -10.75 44.58 13.89
CA ILE A 6 -11.12 43.24 13.40
C ILE A 6 -9.92 42.30 13.43
N LEU A 7 -8.78 42.70 12.83
CA LEU A 7 -7.58 41.87 12.81
C LEU A 7 -7.00 41.64 14.21
N LEU A 8 -7.05 42.64 15.10
CA LEU A 8 -6.63 42.46 16.49
C LEU A 8 -7.57 41.52 17.26
N LYS A 9 -8.87 41.55 16.98
CA LYS A 9 -9.85 40.60 17.55
C LYS A 9 -9.59 39.17 17.04
N PHE A 10 -9.32 39.03 15.74
CA PHE A 10 -8.91 37.76 15.14
C PHE A 10 -7.66 37.20 15.84
N LYS A 11 -6.63 38.02 16.06
CA LYS A 11 -5.45 37.66 16.87
C LYS A 11 -5.81 37.23 18.29
N THR A 12 -6.71 37.92 18.99
CA THR A 12 -7.06 37.56 20.37
C THR A 12 -7.72 36.19 20.48
N ASN A 13 -8.54 35.81 19.49
CA ASN A 13 -9.20 34.50 19.46
C ASN A 13 -8.22 33.35 19.18
N LEU A 14 -7.06 33.67 18.59
CA LEU A 14 -5.98 32.74 18.26
C LEU A 14 -4.79 32.89 19.23
N SER A 15 -4.99 33.47 20.41
CA SER A 15 -3.92 33.82 21.36
C SER A 15 -3.09 32.65 21.88
N ASN A 16 -3.61 31.41 21.78
CA ASN A 16 -2.88 30.18 22.15
C ASN A 16 -2.03 29.61 21.01
N SER A 17 -1.96 30.28 19.85
CA SER A 17 -1.19 29.83 18.69
C SER A 17 0.31 29.94 18.93
N ASN A 18 1.06 28.91 18.55
CA ASN A 18 2.52 28.92 18.60
C ASN A 18 3.09 29.53 17.31
N THR A 19 2.94 30.84 17.15
CA THR A 19 3.36 31.56 15.94
C THR A 19 4.00 32.91 16.24
N ASN A 20 4.97 33.28 15.41
CA ASN A 20 5.58 34.61 15.42
C ASN A 20 4.83 35.61 14.52
N VAL A 21 3.83 35.18 13.75
CA VAL A 21 3.14 36.04 12.77
C VAL A 21 2.43 37.23 13.43
N PHE A 22 1.93 37.04 14.65
CA PHE A 22 1.25 38.07 15.42
C PHE A 22 2.16 39.09 16.11
N THR A 23 3.49 38.95 16.00
CA THR A 23 4.45 39.91 16.58
C THR A 23 4.35 41.28 15.93
N THR A 24 4.06 41.34 14.63
CA THR A 24 3.87 42.61 13.90
C THR A 24 2.46 43.20 14.10
N TRP A 25 1.51 42.42 14.62
CA TRP A 25 0.10 42.79 14.78
C TRP A 25 -0.09 43.58 16.09
N THR A 26 0.22 44.88 16.05
CA THR A 26 0.16 45.78 17.20
C THR A 26 -0.54 47.08 16.83
N LEU A 27 -1.11 47.78 17.83
CA LEU A 27 -1.79 49.07 17.63
C LEU A 27 -0.88 50.15 17.03
N ASN A 28 0.43 50.05 17.26
CA ASN A 28 1.42 51.05 16.84
C ASN A 28 2.01 50.76 15.45
N ASN A 29 1.78 49.56 14.89
CA ASN A 29 2.25 49.21 13.57
C ASN A 29 1.18 49.49 12.51
N SER A 30 1.60 49.81 11.28
CA SER A 30 0.67 49.97 10.16
C SER A 30 -0.03 48.66 9.86
N LEU A 31 -1.32 48.72 9.53
CA LEU A 31 -2.14 47.56 9.20
C LEU A 31 -1.52 46.75 8.05
N CYS A 32 -1.02 47.45 7.03
CA CYS A 32 -0.43 46.86 5.83
C CYS A 32 1.00 46.33 6.06
N ASN A 33 1.56 46.55 7.26
CA ASN A 33 2.84 45.97 7.69
C ASN A 33 2.62 44.77 8.63
N PHE A 34 1.38 44.34 8.84
CA PHE A 34 1.12 43.10 9.56
C PHE A 34 1.55 41.94 8.67
N THR A 35 2.37 41.03 9.21
CA THR A 35 2.78 39.81 8.52
C THR A 35 1.54 39.05 8.04
N GLY A 36 1.52 38.70 6.75
CA GLY A 36 0.40 38.01 6.10
C GLY A 36 -0.76 38.91 5.68
N ILE A 37 -0.67 40.23 5.83
CA ILE A 37 -1.69 41.19 5.39
C ILE A 37 -1.15 42.00 4.21
N ALA A 38 -1.87 42.03 3.10
CA ALA A 38 -1.61 42.95 2.00
C ALA A 38 -2.77 43.93 1.82
N CYS A 39 -2.44 45.18 1.51
CA CYS A 39 -3.43 46.23 1.28
C CYS A 39 -3.49 46.68 -0.18
N ASP A 40 -4.61 47.30 -0.55
CA ASP A 40 -4.74 48.05 -1.80
C ASP A 40 -4.04 49.44 -1.73
N ARG A 41 -4.21 50.24 -2.78
CA ARG A 41 -3.62 51.59 -2.88
C ARG A 41 -4.21 52.58 -1.86
N ASP A 42 -5.42 52.31 -1.38
CA ASP A 42 -6.14 53.13 -0.41
C ASP A 42 -5.92 52.62 1.03
N SER A 43 -4.98 51.69 1.22
CA SER A 43 -4.63 51.06 2.51
C SER A 43 -5.74 50.20 3.13
N ASN A 44 -6.69 49.72 2.33
CA ASN A 44 -7.67 48.72 2.77
C ASN A 44 -7.11 47.31 2.63
N VAL A 45 -7.52 46.39 3.51
CA VAL A 45 -7.01 45.00 3.54
C VAL A 45 -7.55 44.23 2.34
N LYS A 46 -6.66 43.81 1.45
CA LYS A 46 -7.01 43.10 0.20
C LYS A 46 -6.75 41.60 0.28
N GLU A 47 -5.74 41.19 1.03
CA GLU A 47 -5.31 39.78 1.17
C GLU A 47 -4.98 39.47 2.62
N ILE A 48 -5.39 38.28 3.07
CA ILE A 48 -4.95 37.64 4.30
C ILE A 48 -4.34 36.29 3.90
N ASN A 49 -3.04 36.15 4.10
CA ASN A 49 -2.24 35.00 3.68
C ASN A 49 -1.39 34.51 4.86
N LEU A 50 -1.84 33.46 5.53
CA LEU A 50 -1.24 32.91 6.74
C LEU A 50 -1.20 31.36 6.73
N PRO A 51 -0.72 30.68 5.67
CA PRO A 51 -0.65 29.22 5.63
C PRO A 51 0.40 28.68 6.61
N GLU A 52 0.15 27.46 7.10
CA GLU A 52 1.08 26.67 7.94
C GLU A 52 1.48 27.36 9.26
N GLN A 53 0.68 28.31 9.74
CA GLN A 53 1.02 29.12 10.91
C GLN A 53 0.64 28.49 12.26
N GLN A 54 0.14 27.23 12.29
CA GLN A 54 -0.28 26.53 13.53
C GLN A 54 -1.21 27.39 14.41
N LEU A 55 -2.15 28.09 13.78
CA LEU A 55 -3.11 29.00 14.43
C LEU A 55 -4.19 28.25 15.23
N TYR A 56 -3.87 27.85 16.45
CA TYR A 56 -4.81 27.14 17.32
C TYR A 56 -5.94 28.05 17.84
N GLY A 57 -7.19 27.73 17.46
CA GLY A 57 -8.39 28.32 18.04
C GLY A 57 -9.59 28.33 17.08
N THR A 58 -10.68 28.95 17.53
CA THR A 58 -11.86 29.19 16.69
C THR A 58 -11.71 30.54 16.01
N VAL A 59 -11.78 30.55 14.68
CA VAL A 59 -11.76 31.79 13.90
C VAL A 59 -13.13 32.46 14.00
N ASP A 60 -13.13 33.73 14.40
CA ASP A 60 -14.33 34.59 14.33
C ASP A 60 -14.48 35.08 12.89
N PHE A 61 -14.96 34.17 12.04
CA PHE A 61 -15.19 34.44 10.64
C PHE A 61 -16.24 35.54 10.45
N ASP A 62 -17.24 35.66 11.31
CA ASP A 62 -18.25 36.73 11.23
C ASP A 62 -17.61 38.13 11.24
N SER A 63 -16.63 38.33 12.13
CA SER A 63 -15.88 39.59 12.19
C SER A 63 -14.95 39.76 10.99
N LEU A 64 -14.26 38.71 10.55
CA LEU A 64 -13.40 38.76 9.35
C LEU A 64 -14.20 39.08 8.08
N CYS A 65 -15.39 38.51 7.92
CA CYS A 65 -16.26 38.73 6.77
C CYS A 65 -16.80 40.17 6.70
N SER A 66 -16.64 40.98 7.77
CA SER A 66 -16.92 42.42 7.73
C SER A 66 -15.79 43.25 7.08
N LEU A 67 -14.67 42.63 6.72
CA LEU A 67 -13.63 43.22 5.88
C LEU A 67 -14.03 43.11 4.40
N GLU A 68 -15.04 43.87 3.97
CA GLU A 68 -15.52 43.89 2.58
C GLU A 68 -14.45 44.31 1.55
N SER A 69 -13.34 44.88 2.03
CA SER A 69 -12.15 45.16 1.21
C SER A 69 -11.34 43.91 0.82
N LEU A 70 -11.61 42.76 1.43
CA LEU A 70 -10.91 41.51 1.15
C LEU A 70 -11.37 40.97 -0.21
N GLN A 71 -10.55 41.21 -1.23
CA GLN A 71 -10.92 40.97 -2.62
C GLN A 71 -10.14 39.81 -3.26
N LYS A 72 -8.95 39.47 -2.79
CA LYS A 72 -8.08 38.55 -3.56
C LYS A 72 -7.89 37.20 -2.91
N VAL A 73 -7.38 37.15 -1.68
CA VAL A 73 -7.03 35.88 -1.03
C VAL A 73 -7.44 35.89 0.43
N LEU A 74 -8.15 34.84 0.85
CA LEU A 74 -8.22 34.40 2.25
C LEU A 74 -7.59 33.01 2.33
N TYR A 75 -6.35 32.94 2.82
CA TYR A 75 -5.55 31.71 2.85
C TYR A 75 -5.11 31.39 4.28
N LEU A 76 -5.72 30.35 4.84
CA LEU A 76 -5.54 29.87 6.22
C LEU A 76 -5.30 28.35 6.28
N THR A 77 -4.70 27.77 5.24
CA THR A 77 -4.44 26.32 5.18
C THR A 77 -3.45 25.86 6.24
N ASN A 78 -3.65 24.64 6.75
CA ASN A 78 -2.78 23.99 7.74
C ASN A 78 -2.55 24.86 9.00
N CYS A 79 -3.65 25.47 9.47
CA CYS A 79 -3.63 26.37 10.61
C CYS A 79 -4.22 25.75 11.87
N SER A 80 -4.70 24.49 11.85
CA SER A 80 -5.38 23.88 13.01
C SER A 80 -6.60 24.69 13.50
N ILE A 81 -7.22 25.49 12.62
CA ILE A 81 -8.39 26.31 12.97
C ILE A 81 -9.65 25.44 13.10
N ARG A 82 -10.52 25.82 14.03
CA ARG A 82 -11.81 25.17 14.33
C ARG A 82 -12.98 26.12 14.07
N GLY A 83 -14.18 25.56 14.05
CA GLY A 83 -15.43 26.31 13.90
C GLY A 83 -16.16 25.98 12.60
N THR A 84 -17.13 26.81 12.25
CA THR A 84 -17.94 26.69 11.03
C THR A 84 -17.63 27.83 10.07
N ILE A 85 -17.80 27.61 8.77
CA ILE A 85 -17.80 28.70 7.78
C ILE A 85 -19.15 29.43 7.91
N PRO A 86 -19.19 30.75 8.18
CA PRO A 86 -20.44 31.44 8.47
C PRO A 86 -21.16 31.90 7.20
N GLU A 87 -22.48 32.11 7.31
CA GLU A 87 -23.30 32.70 6.24
C GLU A 87 -22.84 34.11 5.82
N ASP A 88 -22.21 34.84 6.73
CA ASP A 88 -21.70 36.18 6.46
C ASP A 88 -20.50 36.20 5.48
N ILE A 89 -19.96 35.04 5.11
CA ILE A 89 -18.98 34.92 4.00
C ILE A 89 -19.50 35.57 2.71
N ARG A 90 -20.83 35.62 2.53
CA ARG A 90 -21.51 36.31 1.41
C ARG A 90 -21.10 37.77 1.21
N LYS A 91 -20.60 38.44 2.26
CA LYS A 91 -20.17 39.85 2.20
C LYS A 91 -18.86 40.04 1.44
N LEU A 92 -18.10 38.97 1.23
CA LEU A 92 -16.82 38.99 0.52
C LEU A 92 -17.00 38.83 -1.00
N GLU A 93 -17.98 39.49 -1.61
CA GLU A 93 -18.44 39.28 -3.01
C GLU A 93 -17.31 39.36 -4.07
N SER A 94 -16.24 40.09 -3.75
CA SER A 94 -15.09 40.26 -4.64
C SER A 94 -14.02 39.17 -4.52
N LEU A 95 -14.11 38.27 -3.54
CA LEU A 95 -13.09 37.28 -3.21
C LEU A 95 -12.83 36.32 -4.38
N GLN A 96 -11.56 36.13 -4.73
CA GLN A 96 -11.15 35.28 -5.85
C GLN A 96 -10.66 33.89 -5.41
N ARG A 97 -10.04 33.78 -4.23
CA ARG A 97 -9.44 32.54 -3.73
C ARG A 97 -9.72 32.38 -2.24
N LEU A 98 -10.37 31.27 -1.90
CA LEU A 98 -10.69 30.87 -0.53
C LEU A 98 -10.04 29.51 -0.25
N GLU A 99 -9.02 29.51 0.60
CA GLU A 99 -8.23 28.32 0.95
C GLU A 99 -8.24 28.12 2.46
N LEU A 100 -9.00 27.13 2.89
CA LEU A 100 -9.19 26.76 4.30
C LEU A 100 -8.85 25.29 4.57
N SER A 101 -8.10 24.65 3.67
CA SER A 101 -7.75 23.23 3.74
C SER A 101 -6.84 22.85 4.93
N ASP A 102 -6.72 21.56 5.23
CA ASP A 102 -5.88 21.05 6.32
C ASP A 102 -6.23 21.65 7.70
N ASN A 103 -7.52 21.68 8.03
CA ASN A 103 -8.02 22.29 9.26
C ASN A 103 -9.05 21.39 9.96
N PHE A 104 -9.67 21.91 11.02
CA PHE A 104 -10.69 21.19 11.81
C PHE A 104 -12.06 21.88 11.70
N LEU A 105 -12.38 22.44 10.53
CA LEU A 105 -13.68 23.07 10.29
C LEU A 105 -14.78 22.01 10.27
N VAL A 106 -15.93 22.35 10.85
CA VAL A 106 -17.11 21.50 10.98
C VAL A 106 -18.34 22.22 10.42
N GLY A 107 -19.45 21.51 10.28
CA GLY A 107 -20.71 22.07 9.78
C GLY A 107 -20.80 22.04 8.25
N GLU A 108 -21.84 22.68 7.72
CA GLU A 108 -22.14 22.69 6.29
C GLU A 108 -21.39 23.79 5.54
N ILE A 109 -21.26 23.63 4.22
CA ILE A 109 -20.87 24.74 3.34
C ILE A 109 -22.05 25.73 3.29
N PRO A 110 -21.90 26.97 3.78
CA PRO A 110 -23.03 27.90 3.94
C PRO A 110 -23.57 28.39 2.58
N LEU A 111 -24.86 28.71 2.55
CA LEU A 111 -25.52 29.25 1.34
C LEU A 111 -24.86 30.56 0.89
N GLY A 112 -24.32 31.34 1.82
CA GLY A 112 -23.57 32.56 1.54
C GLY A 112 -22.42 32.39 0.55
N ILE A 113 -21.84 31.20 0.41
CA ILE A 113 -20.75 30.95 -0.56
C ILE A 113 -21.20 31.19 -2.01
N THR A 114 -22.49 31.00 -2.29
CA THR A 114 -23.09 31.19 -3.63
C THR A 114 -23.10 32.65 -4.10
N LYS A 115 -22.75 33.61 -3.22
CA LYS A 115 -22.62 35.04 -3.53
C LYS A 115 -21.22 35.46 -3.94
N LEU A 116 -20.25 34.57 -3.87
CA LEU A 116 -18.86 34.84 -4.24
C LEU A 116 -18.66 34.67 -5.76
N GLU A 117 -19.36 35.45 -6.58
CA GLU A 117 -19.41 35.27 -8.04
C GLU A 117 -18.04 35.38 -8.74
N ASN A 118 -17.07 36.03 -8.10
CA ASN A 118 -15.69 36.19 -8.58
C ASN A 118 -14.75 35.06 -8.15
N LEU A 119 -15.23 34.08 -7.38
CA LEU A 119 -14.43 33.00 -6.83
C LEU A 119 -13.94 32.10 -7.96
N GLN A 120 -12.61 31.95 -8.04
CA GLN A 120 -11.91 31.12 -9.02
C GLN A 120 -11.42 29.83 -8.37
N VAL A 121 -11.01 29.90 -7.10
CA VAL A 121 -10.46 28.76 -6.37
C VAL A 121 -11.12 28.63 -5.01
N LEU A 122 -11.61 27.42 -4.74
CA LEU A 122 -12.19 27.02 -3.46
C LEU A 122 -11.56 25.70 -3.00
N GLU A 123 -10.71 25.79 -1.98
CA GLU A 123 -10.05 24.63 -1.38
C GLU A 123 -10.46 24.48 0.08
N LEU A 124 -11.23 23.43 0.36
CA LEU A 124 -11.76 23.08 1.67
C LEU A 124 -11.37 21.65 2.09
N TYR A 125 -10.44 21.02 1.37
CA TYR A 125 -10.04 19.63 1.61
C TYR A 125 -9.42 19.41 3.01
N ASP A 126 -9.40 18.15 3.47
CA ASP A 126 -8.87 17.78 4.79
C ASP A 126 -9.52 18.59 5.94
N ASN A 127 -10.85 18.52 6.02
CA ASN A 127 -11.66 19.11 7.09
C ASN A 127 -12.72 18.10 7.61
N ARG A 128 -13.69 18.56 8.41
CA ARG A 128 -14.80 17.74 8.94
C ARG A 128 -16.16 18.29 8.49
N LEU A 129 -16.21 18.89 7.30
CA LEU A 129 -17.43 19.47 6.75
C LEU A 129 -18.46 18.37 6.44
N THR A 130 -19.74 18.71 6.58
CA THR A 130 -20.89 17.81 6.39
C THR A 130 -21.94 18.43 5.49
N GLY A 131 -22.99 17.69 5.15
CA GLY A 131 -24.13 18.21 4.38
C GLY A 131 -23.87 18.26 2.87
N ILE A 132 -24.72 18.97 2.14
CA ILE A 132 -24.75 18.97 0.67
C ILE A 132 -24.14 20.25 0.08
N PHE A 133 -23.86 20.25 -1.23
CA PHE A 133 -23.63 21.52 -1.95
C PHE A 133 -24.90 22.39 -1.86
N PRO A 134 -24.79 23.68 -1.44
CA PRO A 134 -25.96 24.53 -1.26
C PRO A 134 -26.59 24.92 -2.60
N THR A 135 -27.91 25.11 -2.62
CA THR A 135 -28.64 25.49 -3.84
C THR A 135 -28.12 26.82 -4.41
N GLY A 136 -27.76 26.82 -5.70
CA GLY A 136 -27.17 27.96 -6.39
C GLY A 136 -25.65 27.96 -6.40
N PHE A 137 -24.99 26.90 -5.91
CA PHE A 137 -23.52 26.75 -6.00
C PHE A 137 -23.04 26.78 -7.45
N GLY A 138 -23.85 26.27 -8.39
CA GLY A 138 -23.59 26.36 -9.83
C GLY A 138 -23.53 27.78 -10.41
N ASN A 139 -23.89 28.82 -9.66
CA ASN A 139 -23.75 30.22 -10.09
C ASN A 139 -22.31 30.74 -10.01
N LEU A 140 -21.38 29.99 -9.41
CA LEU A 140 -19.96 30.33 -9.32
C LEU A 140 -19.25 30.15 -10.67
N SER A 141 -19.67 30.92 -11.67
CA SER A 141 -19.29 30.74 -13.08
C SER A 141 -17.80 30.93 -13.38
N MET A 142 -17.06 31.57 -12.47
CA MET A 142 -15.60 31.77 -12.56
C MET A 142 -14.80 30.66 -11.88
N LEU A 143 -15.44 29.73 -11.17
CA LEU A 143 -14.78 28.69 -10.39
C LEU A 143 -14.08 27.70 -11.33
N SER A 144 -12.76 27.67 -11.25
CA SER A 144 -11.89 26.82 -12.07
C SER A 144 -11.26 25.68 -11.29
N GLU A 145 -11.09 25.84 -9.98
CA GLU A 145 -10.50 24.85 -9.09
C GLU A 145 -11.42 24.67 -7.89
N LEU A 146 -11.96 23.47 -7.72
CA LEU A 146 -12.77 23.07 -6.57
C LEU A 146 -12.16 21.82 -5.94
N ASP A 147 -11.73 21.95 -4.68
CA ASP A 147 -11.27 20.81 -3.89
C ASP A 147 -11.99 20.79 -2.54
N VAL A 148 -12.86 19.79 -2.37
CA VAL A 148 -13.55 19.52 -1.11
C VAL A 148 -13.28 18.10 -0.62
N SER A 149 -12.19 17.50 -1.10
CA SER A 149 -11.83 16.12 -0.80
C SER A 149 -11.57 15.88 0.69
N ASN A 150 -11.68 14.63 1.13
CA ASN A 150 -11.50 14.21 2.53
C ASN A 150 -12.31 15.05 3.52
N ASN A 151 -13.64 14.96 3.39
CA ASN A 151 -14.63 15.57 4.28
C ASN A 151 -15.74 14.53 4.56
N SER A 152 -16.94 14.97 4.93
CA SER A 152 -18.13 14.11 5.04
C SER A 152 -19.33 14.74 4.36
N LEU A 153 -19.09 15.36 3.20
CA LEU A 153 -20.13 15.93 2.36
C LEU A 153 -20.95 14.81 1.70
N GLU A 154 -22.25 15.00 1.58
CA GLU A 154 -23.21 14.04 1.03
C GLU A 154 -24.05 14.66 -0.09
N GLY A 155 -25.05 13.93 -0.58
CA GLY A 155 -25.96 14.38 -1.64
C GLY A 155 -25.43 14.10 -3.04
N ASP A 156 -26.13 14.66 -4.03
CA ASP A 156 -25.76 14.56 -5.45
C ASP A 156 -24.99 15.79 -5.93
N LEU A 157 -24.45 15.71 -7.15
CA LEU A 157 -23.63 16.76 -7.74
C LEU A 157 -24.43 17.69 -8.67
N SER A 158 -25.76 17.73 -8.57
CA SER A 158 -26.63 18.51 -9.48
C SER A 158 -26.27 19.99 -9.48
N GLU A 159 -25.87 20.53 -8.33
CA GLU A 159 -25.47 21.93 -8.18
C GLU A 159 -24.16 22.27 -8.89
N LEU A 160 -23.30 21.28 -9.12
CA LEU A 160 -22.05 21.51 -9.83
C LEU A 160 -22.30 21.70 -11.33
N ARG A 161 -23.34 21.08 -11.91
CA ARG A 161 -23.66 21.02 -13.36
C ARG A 161 -23.42 22.30 -14.17
N SER A 162 -23.67 23.45 -13.57
CA SER A 162 -23.60 24.76 -14.25
C SER A 162 -22.19 25.39 -14.25
N LEU A 163 -21.21 24.78 -13.58
CA LEU A 163 -19.83 25.26 -13.47
C LEU A 163 -19.03 24.94 -14.74
N ARG A 164 -19.01 25.90 -15.68
CA ARG A 164 -18.38 25.72 -17.00
C ARG A 164 -16.88 26.00 -17.05
N ALA A 165 -16.33 26.61 -16.01
CA ALA A 165 -14.92 27.01 -15.93
C ALA A 165 -14.05 25.98 -15.19
N ILE A 166 -14.62 24.90 -14.65
CA ILE A 166 -13.92 23.85 -13.91
C ILE A 166 -12.81 23.25 -14.77
N THR A 167 -11.60 23.28 -14.24
CA THR A 167 -10.39 22.64 -14.79
C THR A 167 -9.81 21.60 -13.84
N SER A 168 -10.05 21.77 -12.53
CA SER A 168 -9.70 20.84 -11.46
C SER A 168 -10.91 20.65 -10.57
N LEU A 169 -11.31 19.40 -10.35
CA LEU A 169 -12.42 19.02 -9.47
C LEU A 169 -12.00 17.82 -8.63
N GLN A 170 -11.88 18.02 -7.32
CA GLN A 170 -11.47 17.00 -6.37
C GLN A 170 -12.56 16.80 -5.33
N LEU A 171 -13.29 15.68 -5.44
CA LEU A 171 -14.41 15.32 -4.56
C LEU A 171 -14.19 14.03 -3.77
N PHE A 172 -13.01 13.39 -3.89
CA PHE A 172 -12.74 12.08 -3.29
C PHE A 172 -12.84 12.08 -1.76
N GLU A 173 -13.06 10.90 -1.17
CA GLU A 173 -13.21 10.73 0.29
C GLU A 173 -14.31 11.60 0.90
N ASN A 174 -15.50 11.56 0.28
CA ASN A 174 -16.73 12.09 0.83
C ASN A 174 -17.83 10.99 0.83
N GLU A 175 -19.06 11.39 1.14
CA GLU A 175 -20.26 10.54 1.13
C GLU A 175 -21.19 10.88 -0.05
N PHE A 176 -20.66 11.48 -1.13
CA PHE A 176 -21.46 11.82 -2.32
C PHE A 176 -22.06 10.56 -2.98
N SER A 177 -23.25 10.74 -3.54
CA SER A 177 -24.03 9.67 -4.16
C SER A 177 -24.82 10.21 -5.37
N GLY A 178 -25.56 9.33 -6.05
CA GLY A 178 -26.30 9.69 -7.26
C GLY A 178 -25.48 9.53 -8.54
N GLU A 179 -26.01 10.10 -9.63
CA GLU A 179 -25.35 10.08 -10.94
C GLU A 179 -24.25 11.13 -10.97
N VAL A 180 -23.10 10.76 -11.54
CA VAL A 180 -22.08 11.73 -11.94
C VAL A 180 -22.71 12.63 -13.01
N PRO A 181 -22.89 13.95 -12.75
CA PRO A 181 -23.39 14.87 -13.74
C PRO A 181 -22.48 14.78 -14.93
N VAL A 182 -23.08 14.88 -16.10
CA VAL A 182 -22.36 14.65 -17.33
C VAL A 182 -21.09 15.51 -17.36
N GLU A 183 -21.09 16.69 -16.80
CA GLU A 183 -20.04 17.69 -16.89
C GLU A 183 -18.69 17.43 -16.13
N PHE A 184 -18.47 16.31 -15.42
CA PHE A 184 -17.35 16.21 -14.45
C PHE A 184 -16.46 14.95 -14.51
N GLY A 185 -15.23 15.07 -13.98
CA GLY A 185 -14.25 13.99 -13.73
C GLY A 185 -13.78 13.94 -12.26
N GLU A 186 -12.88 12.98 -11.97
CA GLU A 186 -12.27 12.63 -10.67
C GLU A 186 -13.18 12.42 -9.46
N PHE A 187 -13.37 11.15 -9.08
CA PHE A 187 -14.36 10.73 -8.11
C PHE A 187 -13.97 9.45 -7.38
N ILE A 188 -13.81 9.50 -6.05
CA ILE A 188 -13.84 8.31 -5.17
C ILE A 188 -14.96 8.52 -4.15
N ASN A 189 -16.12 7.91 -4.38
CA ASN A 189 -17.35 8.10 -3.60
C ASN A 189 -18.28 6.87 -3.76
N ARG A 190 -19.59 7.03 -3.56
CA ARG A 190 -20.59 5.98 -3.82
C ARG A 190 -21.36 6.24 -5.12
N PHE A 191 -20.68 6.76 -6.15
CA PHE A 191 -21.35 7.10 -7.39
C PHE A 191 -21.91 5.86 -8.09
N THR A 192 -23.09 6.02 -8.68
CA THR A 192 -23.81 5.00 -9.45
C THR A 192 -24.15 5.55 -10.83
N GLY A 193 -24.66 4.70 -11.72
CA GLY A 193 -25.01 5.10 -13.09
C GLY A 193 -23.83 5.02 -14.05
N GLU A 194 -24.05 5.44 -15.29
CA GLU A 194 -23.06 5.33 -16.37
C GLU A 194 -22.18 6.58 -16.46
N LEU A 195 -20.91 6.39 -16.83
CA LEU A 195 -20.10 7.52 -17.25
C LEU A 195 -20.61 8.04 -18.61
N PRO A 196 -20.62 9.37 -18.81
CA PRO A 196 -21.09 9.91 -20.06
C PRO A 196 -20.15 9.60 -21.23
N GLU A 197 -20.70 9.14 -22.36
CA GLU A 197 -19.89 8.71 -23.51
C GLU A 197 -18.94 9.79 -24.06
N LYS A 198 -19.33 11.06 -23.94
CA LYS A 198 -18.59 12.22 -24.46
C LYS A 198 -17.64 12.86 -23.45
N ILE A 199 -17.45 12.27 -22.28
CA ILE A 199 -16.67 12.89 -21.21
C ILE A 199 -15.27 13.33 -21.64
N GLY A 200 -14.53 12.48 -22.36
CA GLY A 200 -13.24 12.86 -22.92
C GLY A 200 -13.24 13.93 -24.03
N SER A 201 -14.41 14.39 -24.50
CA SER A 201 -14.52 15.50 -25.46
C SER A 201 -14.68 16.87 -24.81
N TRP A 202 -15.04 16.94 -23.53
CA TRP A 202 -15.51 18.20 -22.93
C TRP A 202 -14.40 19.11 -22.45
N SER A 203 -13.26 18.54 -22.08
CA SER A 203 -12.07 19.27 -21.67
C SER A 203 -10.82 18.53 -22.13
N ASP A 204 -9.67 19.18 -21.96
CA ASP A 204 -8.36 18.59 -22.19
C ASP A 204 -7.92 17.79 -20.95
N PHE A 205 -8.71 16.78 -20.56
CA PHE A 205 -8.39 15.93 -19.41
C PHE A 205 -6.99 15.33 -19.56
N GLU A 206 -6.13 15.60 -18.58
CA GLU A 206 -4.83 14.96 -18.51
C GLU A 206 -4.93 13.59 -17.83
N TYR A 207 -5.86 13.40 -16.88
CA TYR A 207 -6.18 12.09 -16.34
C TYR A 207 -7.64 12.01 -15.89
N ILE A 208 -8.10 10.80 -15.60
CA ILE A 208 -9.36 10.55 -14.91
C ILE A 208 -9.15 9.45 -13.86
N ASP A 209 -9.65 9.68 -12.66
CA ASP A 209 -9.78 8.64 -11.64
C ASP A 209 -11.21 8.54 -11.13
N VAL A 210 -11.91 7.48 -11.49
CA VAL A 210 -13.25 7.17 -10.96
C VAL A 210 -13.27 5.85 -10.21
N SER A 211 -12.11 5.43 -9.72
CA SER A 211 -11.91 4.13 -9.10
C SER A 211 -12.68 4.01 -7.78
N GLU A 212 -12.98 2.78 -7.35
CA GLU A 212 -13.63 2.49 -6.08
C GLU A 212 -15.05 3.10 -5.95
N ASN A 213 -15.87 2.99 -7.00
CA ASN A 213 -17.28 3.42 -7.00
C ASN A 213 -18.21 2.25 -7.40
N PHE A 214 -19.50 2.54 -7.63
CA PHE A 214 -20.50 1.60 -8.14
C PHE A 214 -20.95 1.97 -9.56
N LEU A 215 -20.05 2.56 -10.37
CA LEU A 215 -20.37 3.00 -11.74
C LEU A 215 -20.64 1.80 -12.64
N THR A 216 -21.63 1.95 -13.53
CA THR A 216 -22.09 0.93 -14.47
C THR A 216 -21.92 1.39 -15.92
N GLY A 217 -22.45 0.62 -16.88
CA GLY A 217 -22.40 0.99 -18.30
C GLY A 217 -21.04 0.69 -18.93
N LYS A 218 -20.78 1.28 -20.10
CA LYS A 218 -19.53 1.07 -20.84
C LYS A 218 -18.48 2.12 -20.51
N ILE A 219 -17.21 1.79 -20.74
CA ILE A 219 -16.14 2.78 -20.72
C ILE A 219 -16.40 3.81 -21.85
N PRO A 220 -16.39 5.13 -21.54
CA PRO A 220 -16.63 6.16 -22.54
C PRO A 220 -15.63 6.12 -23.71
N PRO A 221 -16.11 6.14 -24.97
CA PRO A 221 -15.21 6.07 -26.11
C PRO A 221 -14.35 7.32 -26.27
N ASP A 222 -14.83 8.52 -25.94
CA ASP A 222 -14.15 9.76 -26.32
C ASP A 222 -12.96 10.15 -25.40
N MET A 223 -12.56 9.33 -24.43
CA MET A 223 -11.46 9.65 -23.48
C MET A 223 -10.15 10.05 -24.16
N CYS A 224 -9.82 9.42 -25.27
CA CYS A 224 -8.57 9.64 -25.98
C CYS A 224 -8.66 10.70 -27.10
N LYS A 225 -9.81 11.38 -27.24
CA LYS A 225 -10.10 12.22 -28.41
C LYS A 225 -9.21 13.45 -28.52
N ASN A 226 -8.90 14.10 -27.39
CA ASN A 226 -8.07 15.30 -27.37
C ASN A 226 -6.55 14.99 -27.29
N GLY A 227 -6.18 13.72 -27.12
CA GLY A 227 -4.77 13.29 -27.08
C GLY A 227 -3.97 13.86 -25.91
N LYS A 228 -4.65 14.24 -24.83
CA LYS A 228 -4.06 14.80 -23.61
C LYS A 228 -4.02 13.82 -22.45
N ILE A 229 -4.88 12.80 -22.47
CA ILE A 229 -5.02 11.87 -21.37
C ILE A 229 -3.78 10.97 -21.24
N TYR A 230 -3.21 10.93 -20.05
CA TYR A 230 -2.07 10.10 -19.67
C TYR A 230 -2.48 8.96 -18.74
N ASP A 231 -3.44 9.16 -17.83
CA ASP A 231 -3.91 8.11 -16.92
C ASP A 231 -5.43 7.92 -17.03
N ILE A 232 -5.84 6.67 -17.26
CA ILE A 232 -7.24 6.22 -17.18
C ILE A 232 -7.34 5.24 -16.01
N LEU A 233 -7.94 5.70 -14.92
CA LEU A 233 -8.10 4.93 -13.68
C LEU A 233 -9.60 4.74 -13.41
N MET A 234 -10.08 3.51 -13.58
CA MET A 234 -11.49 3.13 -13.43
C MET A 234 -11.63 1.78 -12.70
N LEU A 235 -10.67 1.45 -11.84
CA LEU A 235 -10.60 0.16 -11.15
C LEU A 235 -11.68 0.03 -10.06
N GLN A 236 -12.06 -1.21 -9.72
CA GLN A 236 -13.04 -1.51 -8.67
C GLN A 236 -14.39 -0.80 -8.88
N ASN A 237 -15.04 -1.10 -10.00
CA ASN A 237 -16.37 -0.59 -10.36
C ASN A 237 -17.22 -1.73 -10.95
N ASN A 238 -18.35 -1.40 -11.58
CA ASN A 238 -19.21 -2.36 -12.27
C ASN A 238 -19.35 -2.04 -13.77
N PHE A 239 -18.29 -1.53 -14.40
CA PHE A 239 -18.26 -1.28 -15.84
C PHE A 239 -18.38 -2.57 -16.65
N THR A 240 -19.00 -2.48 -17.81
CA THR A 240 -19.35 -3.59 -18.71
C THR A 240 -18.95 -3.29 -20.16
N GLY A 241 -19.03 -4.29 -21.04
CA GLY A 241 -18.60 -4.15 -22.44
C GLY A 241 -17.07 -4.15 -22.57
N GLY A 242 -16.56 -3.85 -23.77
CA GLY A 242 -15.12 -3.87 -24.06
C GLY A 242 -14.46 -2.50 -24.04
N LEU A 243 -13.13 -2.50 -24.14
CA LEU A 243 -12.36 -1.28 -24.33
C LEU A 243 -12.71 -0.65 -25.69
N PRO A 244 -12.91 0.69 -25.75
CA PRO A 244 -13.22 1.36 -27.00
C PRO A 244 -12.11 1.23 -28.05
N GLU A 245 -12.46 0.90 -29.30
CA GLU A 245 -11.50 0.72 -30.40
C GLU A 245 -10.59 1.93 -30.63
N ASN A 246 -11.10 3.14 -30.41
CA ASN A 246 -10.32 4.37 -30.60
C ASN A 246 -9.22 4.57 -29.53
N TYR A 247 -9.21 3.80 -28.44
CA TYR A 247 -8.10 3.81 -27.48
C TYR A 247 -6.82 3.23 -28.08
N ALA A 248 -6.93 2.45 -29.17
CA ALA A 248 -5.80 2.01 -29.97
C ALA A 248 -4.91 3.17 -30.48
N ASN A 249 -5.46 4.38 -30.57
CA ASN A 249 -4.76 5.57 -31.04
C ASN A 249 -4.37 6.53 -29.90
N CYS A 250 -4.49 6.11 -28.64
CA CYS A 250 -4.25 6.93 -27.46
C CYS A 250 -2.76 7.12 -27.15
N SER A 251 -2.02 7.77 -28.05
CA SER A 251 -0.55 7.87 -27.98
C SER A 251 0.01 8.61 -26.76
N SER A 252 -0.83 9.38 -26.05
CA SER A 252 -0.50 10.07 -24.81
C SER A 252 -0.56 9.16 -23.58
N LEU A 253 -1.25 8.02 -23.66
CA LEU A 253 -1.57 7.17 -22.52
C LEU A 253 -0.32 6.52 -21.92
N VAL A 254 -0.21 6.61 -20.60
CA VAL A 254 0.87 6.08 -19.76
C VAL A 254 0.34 4.96 -18.85
N ARG A 255 -0.85 5.11 -18.26
CA ARG A 255 -1.47 4.07 -17.43
C ARG A 255 -2.91 3.83 -17.83
N LEU A 256 -3.22 2.56 -18.09
CA LEU A 256 -4.58 2.07 -18.25
C LEU A 256 -4.89 1.11 -17.11
N ARG A 257 -5.72 1.53 -16.16
CA ARG A 257 -6.11 0.72 -15.00
C ARG A 257 -7.63 0.60 -14.91
N VAL A 258 -8.16 -0.55 -15.32
CA VAL A 258 -9.60 -0.85 -15.32
C VAL A 258 -9.91 -2.19 -14.63
N SER A 259 -9.02 -2.62 -13.74
CA SER A 259 -9.11 -3.89 -13.04
C SER A 259 -10.31 -3.98 -12.10
N ASN A 260 -10.76 -5.21 -11.82
CA ASN A 260 -11.89 -5.50 -10.94
C ASN A 260 -13.20 -4.80 -11.41
N ASN A 261 -13.67 -5.20 -12.58
CA ASN A 261 -14.91 -4.76 -13.22
C ASN A 261 -15.61 -5.96 -13.90
N SER A 262 -16.67 -5.71 -14.67
CA SER A 262 -17.36 -6.70 -15.50
C SER A 262 -17.09 -6.49 -17.01
N LEU A 263 -15.88 -6.00 -17.36
CA LEU A 263 -15.51 -5.72 -18.76
C LEU A 263 -15.26 -7.01 -19.54
N SER A 264 -15.53 -7.02 -20.83
CA SER A 264 -15.51 -8.22 -21.69
C SER A 264 -15.05 -7.92 -23.11
N GLY A 265 -14.90 -8.96 -23.94
CA GLY A 265 -14.45 -8.84 -25.33
C GLY A 265 -12.94 -8.81 -25.48
N THR A 266 -12.45 -8.50 -26.68
CA THR A 266 -11.01 -8.48 -26.99
C THR A 266 -10.39 -7.10 -26.75
N ILE A 267 -9.09 -7.07 -26.45
CA ILE A 267 -8.32 -5.82 -26.35
C ILE A 267 -8.04 -5.28 -27.76
N PRO A 268 -8.42 -4.02 -28.07
CA PRO A 268 -8.11 -3.39 -29.36
C PRO A 268 -6.61 -3.45 -29.68
N ASN A 269 -6.26 -3.92 -30.88
CA ASN A 269 -4.89 -4.29 -31.23
C ASN A 269 -3.87 -3.17 -30.98
N GLY A 270 -4.22 -1.91 -31.24
CA GLY A 270 -3.27 -0.80 -31.08
C GLY A 270 -2.90 -0.49 -29.63
N ILE A 271 -3.70 -0.92 -28.64
CA ILE A 271 -3.37 -0.74 -27.21
C ILE A 271 -2.07 -1.48 -26.87
N TRP A 272 -1.86 -2.67 -27.45
CA TRP A 272 -0.65 -3.47 -27.21
C TRP A 272 0.63 -2.75 -27.65
N SER A 273 0.57 -1.83 -28.61
CA SER A 273 1.73 -1.16 -29.21
C SER A 273 1.83 0.34 -28.84
N LEU A 274 1.09 0.82 -27.83
CA LEU A 274 1.10 2.24 -27.48
C LEU A 274 2.49 2.68 -26.99
N PRO A 275 3.04 3.80 -27.51
CA PRO A 275 4.46 4.12 -27.38
C PRO A 275 4.87 4.59 -25.97
N ARG A 276 3.94 5.14 -25.20
CA ARG A 276 4.17 5.70 -23.85
C ARG A 276 3.55 4.87 -22.73
N LEU A 277 2.84 3.81 -23.07
CA LEU A 277 2.11 3.02 -22.11
C LEU A 277 3.10 2.24 -21.24
N GLU A 278 3.12 2.56 -19.95
CA GLU A 278 4.01 1.96 -18.95
C GLU A 278 3.29 0.83 -18.20
N MET A 279 1.98 0.96 -17.98
CA MET A 279 1.18 0.01 -17.22
C MET A 279 -0.13 -0.32 -17.94
N ILE A 280 -0.39 -1.62 -18.07
CA ILE A 280 -1.70 -2.19 -18.42
C ILE A 280 -2.18 -3.01 -17.23
N ASP A 281 -3.20 -2.53 -16.54
CA ASP A 281 -3.87 -3.21 -15.44
C ASP A 281 -5.34 -3.45 -15.78
N ILE A 282 -5.63 -4.65 -16.29
CA ILE A 282 -6.97 -5.06 -16.73
C ILE A 282 -7.40 -6.37 -16.06
N ALA A 283 -6.74 -6.73 -14.96
CA ALA A 283 -6.99 -7.93 -14.20
C ALA A 283 -8.42 -7.99 -13.64
N MET A 284 -8.90 -9.19 -13.29
CA MET A 284 -10.20 -9.43 -12.67
C MET A 284 -11.36 -8.85 -13.49
N ASN A 285 -11.47 -9.33 -14.73
CA ASN A 285 -12.52 -8.96 -15.69
C ASN A 285 -12.91 -10.22 -16.50
N GLU A 286 -13.63 -10.04 -17.61
CA GLU A 286 -14.02 -11.08 -18.55
C GLU A 286 -13.40 -10.91 -19.95
N PHE A 287 -12.23 -10.24 -20.06
CA PHE A 287 -11.54 -10.06 -21.34
C PHE A 287 -11.10 -11.39 -21.95
N GLU A 288 -11.14 -11.48 -23.28
CA GLU A 288 -10.81 -12.68 -24.05
C GLU A 288 -9.91 -12.39 -25.25
N GLY A 289 -9.55 -13.44 -25.98
CA GLY A 289 -8.63 -13.38 -27.13
C GLY A 289 -7.16 -13.49 -26.74
N PRO A 290 -6.24 -13.37 -27.71
CA PRO A 290 -4.79 -13.46 -27.48
C PRO A 290 -4.15 -12.11 -27.16
N VAL A 291 -2.94 -12.16 -26.60
CA VAL A 291 -2.00 -11.03 -26.63
C VAL A 291 -1.41 -10.96 -28.03
N MET A 292 -1.47 -9.78 -28.65
CA MET A 292 -1.07 -9.62 -30.05
C MET A 292 0.45 -9.38 -30.19
N ALA A 293 1.04 -9.88 -31.27
CA ALA A 293 2.48 -9.80 -31.55
C ALA A 293 3.04 -8.37 -31.61
N ASN A 294 2.21 -7.37 -31.95
CA ASN A 294 2.63 -5.98 -31.95
C ASN A 294 2.95 -5.42 -30.54
N ILE A 295 2.74 -6.20 -29.47
CA ILE A 295 3.22 -5.85 -28.13
C ILE A 295 4.72 -5.59 -28.08
N GLY A 296 5.52 -6.21 -28.98
CA GLY A 296 6.96 -5.96 -29.10
C GLY A 296 7.31 -4.49 -29.43
N GLU A 297 6.36 -3.72 -29.95
CA GLU A 297 6.54 -2.29 -30.24
C GLU A 297 6.37 -1.38 -29.01
N ALA A 298 5.81 -1.88 -27.90
CA ALA A 298 5.56 -1.10 -26.69
C ALA A 298 6.82 -0.88 -25.84
N LYS A 299 7.71 0.00 -26.31
CA LYS A 299 9.03 0.25 -25.73
C LYS A 299 9.06 0.78 -24.29
N SER A 300 7.91 1.25 -23.79
CA SER A 300 7.79 1.83 -22.44
C SER A 300 7.09 0.89 -21.46
N LEU A 301 6.51 -0.22 -21.93
CA LEU A 301 5.68 -1.09 -21.11
C LEU A 301 6.54 -1.77 -20.04
N ALA A 302 6.23 -1.51 -18.78
CA ALA A 302 6.94 -2.02 -17.62
C ALA A 302 6.09 -3.05 -16.85
N GLN A 303 4.77 -2.87 -16.82
CA GLN A 303 3.87 -3.67 -16.01
C GLN A 303 2.67 -4.17 -16.82
N LEU A 304 2.48 -5.48 -16.84
CA LEU A 304 1.42 -6.15 -17.58
C LEU A 304 0.62 -7.07 -16.64
N PHE A 305 -0.57 -6.62 -16.24
CA PHE A 305 -1.46 -7.35 -15.32
C PHE A 305 -2.76 -7.75 -16.04
N LEU A 306 -2.84 -9.03 -16.43
CA LEU A 306 -3.96 -9.62 -17.17
C LEU A 306 -4.71 -10.69 -16.36
N SER A 307 -4.34 -10.87 -15.10
CA SER A 307 -4.75 -11.97 -14.22
C SER A 307 -6.27 -12.10 -14.09
N ASN A 308 -6.78 -13.32 -13.89
CA ASN A 308 -8.20 -13.60 -13.68
C ASN A 308 -9.10 -13.04 -14.81
N ASN A 309 -8.87 -13.51 -16.04
CA ASN A 309 -9.64 -13.17 -17.23
C ASN A 309 -9.91 -14.45 -18.06
N ARG A 310 -10.27 -14.31 -19.34
CA ARG A 310 -10.48 -15.41 -20.29
C ARG A 310 -9.48 -15.36 -21.46
N PHE A 311 -8.32 -14.70 -21.31
CA PHE A 311 -7.29 -14.64 -22.35
C PHE A 311 -6.86 -16.04 -22.78
N SER A 312 -6.58 -16.22 -24.07
CA SER A 312 -6.34 -17.54 -24.69
C SER A 312 -5.33 -17.47 -25.83
N GLY A 313 -4.85 -18.62 -26.29
CA GLY A 313 -3.80 -18.69 -27.31
C GLY A 313 -2.41 -18.67 -26.70
N GLU A 314 -1.38 -18.63 -27.54
CA GLU A 314 0.02 -18.62 -27.13
C GLU A 314 0.47 -17.19 -26.78
N LEU A 315 1.49 -17.08 -25.92
CA LEU A 315 2.18 -15.80 -25.74
C LEU A 315 3.05 -15.52 -26.98
N PRO A 316 2.93 -14.35 -27.63
CA PRO A 316 3.73 -14.04 -28.80
C PRO A 316 5.21 -13.95 -28.42
N GLU A 317 6.10 -14.45 -29.28
CA GLU A 317 7.55 -14.38 -29.05
C GLU A 317 8.02 -12.91 -28.98
N GLU A 318 7.33 -12.01 -29.67
CA GLU A 318 7.57 -10.58 -29.70
C GLU A 318 7.43 -9.90 -28.32
N ILE A 319 6.74 -10.52 -27.34
CA ILE A 319 6.72 -10.01 -25.95
C ILE A 319 8.13 -9.93 -25.35
N THR A 320 9.06 -10.73 -25.86
CA THR A 320 10.48 -10.73 -25.44
C THR A 320 11.26 -9.52 -25.96
N GLU A 321 10.71 -8.75 -26.91
CA GLU A 321 11.29 -7.50 -27.41
C GLU A 321 11.02 -6.31 -26.48
N VAL A 322 10.08 -6.46 -25.55
CA VAL A 322 9.69 -5.45 -24.54
C VAL A 322 10.70 -5.43 -23.40
N SER A 323 11.94 -5.02 -23.68
CA SER A 323 13.05 -5.02 -22.71
C SER A 323 12.82 -4.16 -21.46
N SER A 324 11.82 -3.25 -21.49
CA SER A 324 11.37 -2.45 -20.36
C SER A 324 10.55 -3.23 -19.33
N LEU A 325 10.05 -4.43 -19.66
CA LEU A 325 9.13 -5.18 -18.82
C LEU A 325 9.80 -5.60 -17.50
N VAL A 326 9.12 -5.30 -16.40
CA VAL A 326 9.54 -5.58 -15.02
C VAL A 326 8.62 -6.61 -14.38
N GLU A 327 7.31 -6.53 -14.64
CA GLU A 327 6.32 -7.42 -14.03
C GLU A 327 5.35 -7.95 -15.09
N MET A 328 5.16 -9.26 -15.08
CA MET A 328 4.23 -9.96 -15.96
C MET A 328 3.35 -10.88 -15.12
N GLU A 329 2.09 -10.49 -14.92
CA GLU A 329 1.09 -11.26 -14.19
C GLU A 329 -0.06 -11.68 -15.10
N LEU A 330 -0.10 -12.97 -15.43
CA LEU A 330 -1.02 -13.55 -16.40
C LEU A 330 -1.85 -14.69 -15.80
N MET A 331 -1.83 -14.86 -14.47
CA MET A 331 -2.39 -16.02 -13.80
C MET A 331 -3.90 -16.17 -13.97
N TYR A 332 -4.38 -17.41 -13.87
CA TYR A 332 -5.80 -17.77 -13.98
C TYR A 332 -6.46 -17.28 -15.28
N ASN A 333 -5.87 -17.67 -16.40
CA ASN A 333 -6.36 -17.45 -17.76
C ASN A 333 -6.40 -18.79 -18.54
N LYS A 334 -6.47 -18.74 -19.87
CA LYS A 334 -6.44 -19.91 -20.77
C LYS A 334 -5.26 -19.86 -21.74
N PHE A 335 -4.15 -19.21 -21.36
CA PHE A 335 -2.94 -19.19 -22.19
C PHE A 335 -2.40 -20.61 -22.39
N SER A 336 -2.00 -20.93 -23.62
CA SER A 336 -1.55 -22.27 -24.04
C SER A 336 -0.18 -22.22 -24.71
N GLY A 337 0.35 -23.39 -25.11
CA GLY A 337 1.64 -23.49 -25.78
C GLY A 337 2.83 -23.38 -24.81
N GLY A 338 3.96 -22.90 -25.31
CA GLY A 338 5.18 -22.71 -24.52
C GLY A 338 5.36 -21.30 -23.97
N ILE A 339 6.23 -21.19 -22.96
CA ILE A 339 6.80 -19.89 -22.57
C ILE A 339 7.78 -19.47 -23.69
N PRO A 340 7.77 -18.21 -24.16
CA PRO A 340 8.65 -17.74 -25.24
C PRO A 340 10.10 -18.16 -25.06
N VAL A 341 10.71 -18.71 -26.12
CA VAL A 341 12.04 -19.33 -26.03
C VAL A 341 13.11 -18.28 -25.71
N ARG A 342 12.88 -17.03 -26.10
CA ARG A 342 13.74 -15.88 -25.81
C ARG A 342 13.33 -15.09 -24.58
N ILE A 343 12.57 -15.67 -23.64
CA ILE A 343 12.19 -14.98 -22.40
C ILE A 343 13.40 -14.37 -21.67
N GLY A 344 14.56 -15.02 -21.79
CA GLY A 344 15.86 -14.54 -21.32
C GLY A 344 16.29 -13.15 -21.79
N ASP A 345 15.70 -12.60 -22.85
CA ASP A 345 16.01 -11.24 -23.35
C ASP A 345 15.41 -10.15 -22.45
N LEU A 346 14.41 -10.48 -21.63
CA LEU A 346 13.77 -9.58 -20.66
C LEU A 346 14.64 -9.39 -19.41
N LYS A 347 15.72 -8.61 -19.53
CA LYS A 347 16.72 -8.43 -18.46
C LYS A 347 16.21 -7.73 -17.21
N ASN A 348 15.16 -6.93 -17.34
CA ASN A 348 14.55 -6.18 -16.25
C ASN A 348 13.40 -6.93 -15.57
N LEU A 349 12.99 -8.09 -16.11
CA LEU A 349 11.88 -8.86 -15.57
C LEU A 349 12.22 -9.35 -14.16
N ASN A 350 11.44 -8.89 -13.20
CA ASN A 350 11.58 -9.17 -11.78
C ASN A 350 10.57 -10.20 -11.30
N SER A 351 9.32 -10.09 -11.76
CA SER A 351 8.22 -10.99 -11.40
C SER A 351 7.59 -11.63 -12.65
N LEU A 352 7.46 -12.96 -12.63
CA LEU A 352 6.81 -13.74 -13.69
C LEU A 352 5.78 -14.70 -13.10
N HIS A 353 4.50 -14.37 -13.23
CA HIS A 353 3.37 -15.13 -12.70
C HIS A 353 2.48 -15.63 -13.84
N LEU A 354 2.54 -16.94 -14.09
CA LEU A 354 1.84 -17.62 -15.19
C LEU A 354 0.92 -18.75 -14.66
N GLU A 355 0.71 -18.84 -13.36
CA GLU A 355 0.01 -19.98 -12.75
C GLU A 355 -1.46 -20.11 -13.17
N GLY A 356 -1.98 -21.35 -13.12
CA GLY A 356 -3.38 -21.62 -13.43
C GLY A 356 -3.75 -21.37 -14.89
N ASN A 357 -2.84 -21.65 -15.83
CA ASN A 357 -3.04 -21.58 -17.28
C ASN A 357 -2.93 -22.98 -17.93
N LEU A 358 -2.78 -23.03 -19.25
CA LEU A 358 -2.67 -24.24 -20.06
C LEU A 358 -1.29 -24.39 -20.73
N PHE A 359 -0.24 -23.75 -20.20
CA PHE A 359 1.12 -23.88 -20.75
C PHE A 359 1.60 -25.34 -20.70
N SER A 360 2.18 -25.87 -21.77
CA SER A 360 2.45 -27.31 -21.93
C SER A 360 3.91 -27.68 -22.19
N ASP A 361 4.69 -26.77 -22.76
CA ASP A 361 6.05 -27.07 -23.21
C ASP A 361 7.04 -27.04 -22.03
N GLY A 362 8.33 -27.25 -22.34
CA GLY A 362 9.39 -27.14 -21.34
C GLY A 362 9.64 -25.70 -20.92
N ILE A 363 10.09 -25.52 -19.68
CA ILE A 363 10.60 -24.22 -19.21
C ILE A 363 11.86 -23.90 -20.04
N PRO A 364 11.95 -22.75 -20.74
CA PRO A 364 13.10 -22.43 -21.58
C PRO A 364 14.39 -22.27 -20.77
N GLU A 365 15.51 -22.83 -21.25
CA GLU A 365 16.84 -22.62 -20.63
C GLU A 365 17.23 -21.13 -20.54
N SER A 366 16.71 -20.30 -21.45
CA SER A 366 16.98 -18.86 -21.46
C SER A 366 16.43 -18.12 -20.23
N ILE A 367 15.48 -18.69 -19.47
CA ILE A 367 14.93 -18.06 -18.25
C ILE A 367 16.02 -17.72 -17.23
N GLY A 368 17.10 -18.50 -17.17
CA GLY A 368 18.26 -18.23 -16.32
C GLY A 368 19.07 -17.00 -16.73
N LEU A 369 18.75 -16.36 -17.86
CA LEU A 369 19.35 -15.12 -18.34
C LEU A 369 18.58 -13.86 -17.92
N CYS A 370 17.37 -14.01 -17.34
CA CYS A 370 16.60 -12.92 -16.75
C CYS A 370 17.17 -12.56 -15.37
N VAL A 371 18.32 -11.89 -15.37
CA VAL A 371 19.14 -11.68 -14.15
C VAL A 371 18.44 -10.91 -13.02
N ALA A 372 17.37 -10.19 -13.31
CA ALA A 372 16.57 -9.44 -12.34
C ALA A 372 15.45 -10.26 -11.67
N LEU A 373 15.16 -11.49 -12.14
CA LEU A 373 14.08 -12.31 -11.61
C LEU A 373 14.27 -12.60 -10.12
N ASN A 374 13.25 -12.24 -9.35
CA ASN A 374 13.15 -12.47 -7.92
C ASN A 374 12.04 -13.48 -7.59
N ASP A 375 10.97 -13.47 -8.37
CA ASP A 375 9.81 -14.32 -8.15
C ASP A 375 9.32 -14.97 -9.45
N ILE A 376 9.16 -16.28 -9.41
CA ILE A 376 8.69 -17.11 -10.52
C ILE A 376 7.58 -18.00 -10.00
N ASN A 377 6.37 -17.82 -10.54
CA ASN A 377 5.24 -18.69 -10.28
C ASN A 377 4.69 -19.26 -11.60
N LEU A 378 4.90 -20.55 -11.80
CA LEU A 378 4.44 -21.30 -12.98
C LEU A 378 3.46 -22.42 -12.60
N ALA A 379 2.90 -22.37 -11.39
CA ALA A 379 2.15 -23.48 -10.82
C ALA A 379 0.86 -23.81 -11.57
N GLY A 380 0.37 -25.06 -11.45
CA GLY A 380 -0.94 -25.44 -11.96
C GLY A 380 -1.09 -25.30 -13.48
N ASN A 381 -0.04 -25.62 -14.23
CA ASN A 381 -0.02 -25.67 -15.69
C ASN A 381 0.16 -27.13 -16.17
N SER A 382 0.45 -27.33 -17.45
CA SER A 382 0.82 -28.62 -18.05
C SER A 382 2.29 -28.68 -18.46
N LEU A 383 3.16 -27.82 -17.92
CA LEU A 383 4.57 -27.72 -18.28
C LEU A 383 5.29 -29.06 -18.12
N SER A 384 6.12 -29.41 -19.09
CA SER A 384 6.77 -30.73 -19.20
C SER A 384 8.29 -30.61 -19.32
N GLY A 385 9.01 -31.72 -19.55
CA GLY A 385 10.48 -31.69 -19.64
C GLY A 385 11.17 -31.63 -18.28
N GLU A 386 12.45 -31.22 -18.26
CA GLU A 386 13.26 -31.09 -17.04
C GLU A 386 13.22 -29.66 -16.49
N ILE A 387 13.53 -29.48 -15.21
CA ILE A 387 13.76 -28.15 -14.63
C ILE A 387 15.12 -27.63 -15.14
N PRO A 388 15.19 -26.48 -15.83
CA PRO A 388 16.43 -25.94 -16.36
C PRO A 388 17.47 -25.69 -15.27
N ALA A 389 18.70 -26.18 -15.48
CA ALA A 389 19.79 -25.92 -14.53
C ALA A 389 20.16 -24.44 -14.47
N SER A 390 19.86 -23.68 -15.53
CA SER A 390 20.09 -22.24 -15.63
C SER A 390 19.34 -21.43 -14.58
N LEU A 391 18.21 -21.91 -14.04
CA LEU A 391 17.49 -21.26 -12.93
C LEU A 391 18.38 -21.05 -11.70
N GLY A 392 19.31 -21.98 -11.44
CA GLY A 392 20.28 -21.84 -10.36
C GLY A 392 21.30 -20.70 -10.55
N SER A 393 21.33 -20.06 -11.72
CA SER A 393 22.17 -18.88 -12.00
C SER A 393 21.53 -17.57 -11.52
N LEU A 394 20.22 -17.57 -11.24
CA LEU A 394 19.44 -16.41 -10.82
C LEU A 394 19.69 -16.10 -9.34
N ARG A 395 20.82 -15.45 -9.03
CA ARG A 395 21.24 -15.17 -7.65
C ARG A 395 20.26 -14.32 -6.84
N GLY A 396 19.43 -13.53 -7.54
CA GLY A 396 18.38 -12.71 -6.94
C GLY A 396 17.08 -13.45 -6.70
N LEU A 397 16.93 -14.70 -7.15
CA LEU A 397 15.69 -15.46 -7.01
C LEU A 397 15.42 -15.77 -5.54
N ASN A 398 14.22 -15.43 -5.09
CA ASN A 398 13.77 -15.58 -3.72
C ASN A 398 12.56 -16.53 -3.62
N SER A 399 11.66 -16.51 -4.60
CA SER A 399 10.48 -17.36 -4.66
C SER A 399 10.44 -18.16 -5.96
N LEU A 400 10.20 -19.47 -5.85
CA LEU A 400 10.08 -20.36 -7.00
C LEU A 400 8.94 -21.36 -6.78
N ASN A 401 7.85 -21.21 -7.53
CA ASN A 401 6.74 -22.14 -7.53
C ASN A 401 6.58 -22.81 -8.89
N LEU A 402 6.83 -24.11 -8.95
CA LEU A 402 6.65 -24.97 -10.13
C LEU A 402 5.64 -26.09 -9.88
N SER A 403 4.87 -26.00 -8.79
CA SER A 403 3.98 -27.06 -8.34
C SER A 403 2.84 -27.37 -9.32
N GLY A 404 2.32 -28.59 -9.29
CA GLY A 404 1.15 -28.97 -10.08
C GLY A 404 1.37 -28.92 -11.59
N ASN A 405 2.50 -29.44 -12.06
CA ASN A 405 2.89 -29.51 -13.47
C ASN A 405 3.23 -30.96 -13.88
N ARG A 406 3.79 -31.14 -15.08
CA ARG A 406 4.26 -32.42 -15.62
C ARG A 406 5.79 -32.47 -15.72
N LEU A 407 6.50 -31.72 -14.86
CA LEU A 407 7.95 -31.65 -14.86
C LEU A 407 8.55 -32.99 -14.44
N SER A 408 9.62 -33.39 -15.09
CA SER A 408 10.29 -34.69 -14.96
C SER A 408 11.79 -34.51 -14.80
N GLY A 409 12.54 -35.61 -14.71
CA GLY A 409 13.99 -35.56 -14.47
C GLY A 409 14.34 -35.26 -13.01
N VAL A 410 15.60 -34.87 -12.79
CA VAL A 410 16.15 -34.61 -11.45
C VAL A 410 16.06 -33.14 -11.10
N ILE A 411 15.96 -32.83 -9.80
CA ILE A 411 16.07 -31.44 -9.32
C ILE A 411 17.53 -30.99 -9.53
N PRO A 412 17.81 -29.92 -10.30
CA PRO A 412 19.17 -29.48 -10.56
C PRO A 412 19.90 -29.09 -9.27
N GLU A 413 21.15 -29.53 -9.12
CA GLU A 413 21.97 -29.20 -7.96
C GLU A 413 22.20 -27.68 -7.84
N SER A 414 22.23 -26.96 -8.96
CA SER A 414 22.38 -25.50 -8.99
C SER A 414 21.30 -24.77 -8.18
N LEU A 415 20.08 -25.32 -8.06
CA LEU A 415 19.01 -24.73 -7.23
C LEU A 415 19.35 -24.72 -5.74
N SER A 416 20.19 -25.65 -5.28
CA SER A 416 20.62 -25.69 -3.87
C SER A 416 21.51 -24.50 -3.47
N SER A 417 22.09 -23.81 -4.46
CA SER A 417 22.94 -22.64 -4.22
C SER A 417 22.14 -21.35 -4.01
N LEU A 418 20.84 -21.37 -4.34
CA LEU A 418 19.94 -20.23 -4.17
C LEU A 418 19.45 -20.14 -2.72
N LYS A 419 19.20 -18.90 -2.26
CA LYS A 419 18.67 -18.61 -0.92
C LYS A 419 17.18 -18.29 -1.00
N LEU A 420 16.38 -19.28 -1.39
CA LEU A 420 14.95 -19.10 -1.58
C LEU A 420 14.23 -18.92 -0.24
N SER A 421 13.35 -17.94 -0.10
CA SER A 421 12.39 -17.92 1.01
C SER A 421 11.26 -18.91 0.79
N PHE A 422 10.92 -19.17 -0.48
CA PHE A 422 9.85 -20.06 -0.87
C PHE A 422 10.26 -20.93 -2.06
N ILE A 423 10.01 -22.23 -1.94
CA ILE A 423 10.13 -23.18 -3.04
C ILE A 423 8.94 -24.14 -2.96
N ASP A 424 8.28 -24.40 -4.08
CA ASP A 424 7.29 -25.48 -4.20
C ASP A 424 7.43 -26.20 -5.54
N LEU A 425 7.81 -27.47 -5.49
CA LEU A 425 7.94 -28.38 -6.64
C LEU A 425 6.94 -29.54 -6.54
N SER A 426 5.95 -29.44 -5.66
CA SER A 426 5.01 -30.52 -5.38
C SER A 426 4.16 -30.90 -6.60
N ASN A 427 3.61 -32.10 -6.60
CA ASN A 427 2.69 -32.59 -7.62
C ASN A 427 3.28 -32.48 -9.05
N ASN A 428 4.46 -33.08 -9.23
CA ASN A 428 5.14 -33.23 -10.52
C ASN A 428 5.56 -34.71 -10.73
N MET A 429 6.37 -34.98 -11.76
CA MET A 429 6.94 -36.29 -12.07
C MET A 429 8.46 -36.35 -11.78
N LEU A 430 8.94 -35.56 -10.82
CA LEU A 430 10.36 -35.46 -10.49
C LEU A 430 10.90 -36.76 -9.88
N VAL A 431 12.16 -37.08 -10.20
CA VAL A 431 12.86 -38.29 -9.78
C VAL A 431 14.20 -37.97 -9.13
N GLY A 432 14.75 -38.93 -8.40
CA GLY A 432 16.10 -38.83 -7.84
C GLY A 432 16.14 -38.32 -6.40
N ARG A 433 17.34 -38.02 -5.92
CA ARG A 433 17.59 -37.65 -4.53
C ARG A 433 17.40 -36.15 -4.35
N VAL A 434 16.65 -35.76 -3.32
CA VAL A 434 16.56 -34.36 -2.90
C VAL A 434 17.81 -34.00 -2.07
N SER A 435 18.47 -32.90 -2.41
CA SER A 435 19.66 -32.44 -1.69
C SER A 435 19.31 -32.01 -0.25
N GLU A 436 20.19 -32.27 0.71
CA GLU A 436 19.95 -31.94 2.13
C GLU A 436 19.71 -30.44 2.36
N SER A 437 20.35 -29.59 1.55
CA SER A 437 20.14 -28.13 1.52
C SER A 437 18.70 -27.72 1.20
N LEU A 438 17.96 -28.53 0.42
CA LEU A 438 16.57 -28.28 0.05
C LEU A 438 15.58 -29.00 0.97
N LEU A 439 16.05 -29.73 2.00
CA LEU A 439 15.21 -30.43 2.98
C LEU A 439 14.99 -29.64 4.28
N ALA A 440 15.23 -28.32 4.26
CA ALA A 440 14.95 -27.45 5.39
C ALA A 440 13.46 -27.51 5.79
N GLU A 441 13.15 -27.41 7.09
CA GLU A 441 11.74 -27.42 7.56
C GLU A 441 10.89 -26.30 6.93
N ALA A 442 11.52 -25.20 6.51
CA ALA A 442 10.86 -24.11 5.78
C ALA A 442 10.25 -24.56 4.44
N TYR A 443 10.73 -25.65 3.86
CA TYR A 443 10.25 -26.21 2.58
C TYR A 443 9.46 -27.51 2.78
N ASN A 444 8.90 -27.71 3.98
CA ASN A 444 8.13 -28.91 4.27
C ASN A 444 6.83 -28.91 3.45
N GLY A 445 6.64 -29.94 2.62
CA GLY A 445 5.49 -30.04 1.70
C GLY A 445 5.87 -29.78 0.24
N SER A 446 6.94 -29.04 -0.01
CA SER A 446 7.38 -28.59 -1.34
C SER A 446 7.76 -29.69 -2.33
N PHE A 447 7.84 -30.95 -1.90
CA PHE A 447 8.23 -32.09 -2.74
C PHE A 447 7.17 -33.19 -2.77
N VAL A 448 6.04 -33.01 -2.08
CA VAL A 448 4.95 -33.99 -2.00
C VAL A 448 4.35 -34.21 -3.39
N GLY A 449 3.75 -35.38 -3.64
CA GLY A 449 3.14 -35.69 -4.94
C GLY A 449 4.14 -36.05 -6.05
N ASN A 450 5.44 -36.13 -5.74
CA ASN A 450 6.48 -36.64 -6.65
C ASN A 450 6.92 -38.07 -6.24
N PRO A 451 6.35 -39.14 -6.83
CA PRO A 451 6.65 -40.51 -6.40
C PRO A 451 8.10 -40.95 -6.70
N GLY A 452 8.77 -40.25 -7.61
CA GLY A 452 10.15 -40.52 -8.02
C GLY A 452 11.20 -40.01 -7.04
N LEU A 453 10.88 -39.02 -6.20
CA LEU A 453 11.83 -38.40 -5.29
C LEU A 453 12.14 -39.28 -4.07
N CYS A 454 13.32 -39.11 -3.49
CA CYS A 454 13.71 -39.75 -2.24
C CYS A 454 14.64 -38.86 -1.40
N ALA A 455 14.62 -39.05 -0.07
CA ALA A 455 15.48 -38.35 0.88
C ALA A 455 15.77 -39.23 2.10
N ASP A 456 16.95 -39.12 2.70
CA ASP A 456 17.31 -39.97 3.85
C ASP A 456 16.79 -39.46 5.20
N ASN A 457 16.53 -38.14 5.30
CA ASN A 457 16.07 -37.46 6.51
C ASN A 457 14.73 -36.70 6.34
N GLY A 458 14.04 -36.83 5.20
CA GLY A 458 12.80 -36.10 4.92
C GLY A 458 11.56 -36.78 5.51
N LYS A 459 10.82 -36.09 6.41
CA LYS A 459 9.60 -36.62 7.07
C LYS A 459 8.50 -37.08 6.08
N SER A 460 8.49 -36.54 4.86
CA SER A 460 7.41 -36.71 3.86
C SER A 460 7.85 -37.47 2.59
N LEU A 461 9.11 -37.89 2.49
CA LEU A 461 9.67 -38.55 1.30
C LEU A 461 10.16 -39.97 1.62
N ARG A 462 10.14 -40.85 0.61
CA ARG A 462 10.70 -42.21 0.76
C ARG A 462 12.22 -42.17 0.94
N ARG A 463 12.76 -43.14 1.68
CA ARG A 463 14.21 -43.29 1.87
C ARG A 463 14.89 -43.71 0.57
N CYS A 464 16.05 -43.13 0.26
CA CYS A 464 16.77 -43.48 -0.95
C CYS A 464 17.33 -44.91 -0.82
N SER A 465 17.01 -45.76 -1.78
CA SER A 465 17.60 -47.11 -1.85
C SER A 465 18.96 -47.03 -2.52
N LEU A 466 20.05 -47.35 -1.81
CA LEU A 466 21.35 -47.59 -2.42
C LEU A 466 21.21 -48.77 -3.39
N GLY A 467 21.54 -48.54 -4.66
CA GLY A 467 21.12 -49.35 -5.80
C GLY A 467 21.15 -50.87 -5.57
N SER A 468 19.99 -51.51 -5.78
CA SER A 468 19.97 -52.92 -6.16
C SER A 468 20.31 -53.01 -7.64
N ARG A 469 21.55 -53.44 -7.89
CA ARG A 469 22.01 -54.00 -9.15
C ARG A 469 20.94 -54.98 -9.65
N HIS A 470 20.51 -54.83 -10.90
CA HIS A 470 19.62 -55.78 -11.57
C HIS A 470 20.09 -57.23 -11.34
N SER A 471 19.34 -57.99 -10.54
CA SER A 471 19.36 -59.45 -10.56
C SER A 471 18.07 -59.98 -9.94
N GLY A 472 17.36 -60.83 -10.68
CA GLY A 472 16.35 -61.72 -10.11
C GLY A 472 14.94 -61.51 -10.64
N GLY A 473 14.68 -61.99 -11.85
CA GLY A 473 13.34 -62.44 -12.18
C GLY A 473 13.00 -63.65 -11.30
N LEU A 474 12.05 -63.49 -10.37
CA LEU A 474 11.11 -64.52 -9.90
C LEU A 474 10.18 -63.88 -8.85
N GLY A 475 9.10 -63.25 -9.29
CA GLY A 475 8.14 -62.63 -8.35
C GLY A 475 6.77 -62.27 -8.92
N VAL A 476 6.57 -62.40 -10.23
CA VAL A 476 5.34 -61.93 -10.90
C VAL A 476 4.14 -62.89 -10.71
N ALA A 477 4.36 -64.13 -10.29
CA ALA A 477 3.27 -65.11 -10.20
C ALA A 477 2.43 -65.06 -8.90
N LYS A 478 2.91 -64.39 -7.82
CA LYS A 478 2.21 -64.42 -6.51
C LYS A 478 1.24 -63.25 -6.29
N TYR A 479 1.43 -62.12 -6.97
CA TYR A 479 0.61 -60.92 -6.76
C TYR A 479 -0.68 -60.91 -7.61
N CYS A 480 -0.72 -61.66 -8.72
CA CYS A 480 -1.92 -61.76 -9.57
C CYS A 480 -3.09 -62.50 -8.90
N PHE A 481 -2.82 -63.47 -8.01
CA PHE A 481 -3.87 -64.20 -7.29
C PHE A 481 -4.51 -63.39 -6.15
N ILE A 482 -3.72 -62.51 -5.51
CA ILE A 482 -4.20 -61.68 -4.39
C ILE A 482 -5.02 -60.49 -4.91
N ALA A 483 -4.63 -59.92 -6.06
CA ALA A 483 -5.37 -58.85 -6.71
C ALA A 483 -6.76 -59.31 -7.21
N GLY A 484 -6.86 -60.53 -7.75
CA GLY A 484 -8.14 -61.09 -8.22
C GLY A 484 -9.16 -61.34 -7.08
N ALA A 485 -8.69 -61.76 -5.91
CA ALA A 485 -9.55 -61.99 -4.75
C ALA A 485 -10.07 -60.68 -4.12
N LEU A 486 -9.25 -59.63 -4.10
CA LEU A 486 -9.63 -58.31 -3.55
C LEU A 486 -10.68 -57.59 -4.41
N VAL A 487 -10.62 -57.73 -5.74
CA VAL A 487 -11.61 -57.14 -6.66
C VAL A 487 -13.00 -57.78 -6.48
N LEU A 488 -13.04 -59.10 -6.25
CA LEU A 488 -14.30 -59.81 -5.98
C LEU A 488 -14.92 -59.39 -4.64
N VAL A 489 -14.11 -59.23 -3.59
CA VAL A 489 -14.61 -58.75 -2.28
C VAL A 489 -15.13 -57.31 -2.39
N LEU A 490 -14.40 -56.41 -3.04
CA LEU A 490 -14.80 -55.01 -3.23
C LEU A 490 -16.08 -54.87 -4.08
N SER A 491 -16.28 -55.74 -5.09
CA SER A 491 -17.50 -55.74 -5.90
C SER A 491 -18.75 -56.15 -5.10
N VAL A 492 -18.61 -57.11 -4.18
CA VAL A 492 -19.71 -57.56 -3.30
C VAL A 492 -19.98 -56.53 -2.21
N THR A 493 -18.95 -55.90 -1.64
CA THR A 493 -19.11 -54.82 -0.66
C THR A 493 -19.76 -53.58 -1.29
N CYS A 494 -19.37 -53.21 -2.51
CA CYS A 494 -20.01 -52.13 -3.26
C CYS A 494 -21.49 -52.43 -3.57
N PHE A 495 -21.82 -53.68 -3.91
CA PHE A 495 -23.20 -54.11 -4.14
C PHE A 495 -24.09 -54.05 -2.89
N VAL A 496 -23.53 -54.35 -1.70
CA VAL A 496 -24.23 -54.24 -0.42
C VAL A 496 -24.41 -52.78 0.01
N LEU A 497 -23.40 -51.93 -0.20
CA LEU A 497 -23.44 -50.51 0.17
C LEU A 497 -24.36 -49.68 -0.74
N VAL A 498 -24.50 -50.05 -2.02
CA VAL A 498 -25.45 -49.42 -2.94
C VAL A 498 -26.90 -49.79 -2.60
N LYS A 499 -27.14 -50.98 -2.04
CA LYS A 499 -28.48 -51.43 -1.61
C LYS A 499 -28.91 -50.83 -0.26
N SER A 500 -27.98 -50.35 0.57
CA SER A 500 -28.29 -49.75 1.89
C SER A 500 -28.48 -48.23 1.86
N ARG A 501 -28.28 -47.56 0.71
CA ARG A 501 -28.47 -46.10 0.54
C ARG A 501 -29.76 -45.69 -0.17
N ALA A 502 -30.79 -46.53 -0.08
CA ALA A 502 -32.15 -46.19 -0.44
C ALA A 502 -33.04 -46.19 0.82
N LYS A 503 -32.76 -45.29 1.77
CA LYS A 503 -33.74 -44.76 2.73
C LYS A 503 -33.15 -43.59 3.53
N GLU A 504 -33.89 -42.49 3.50
CA GLU A 504 -34.04 -41.46 4.54
C GLU A 504 -33.11 -40.22 4.51
N CYS A 505 -33.70 -39.12 4.04
CA CYS A 505 -33.41 -37.75 4.46
C CYS A 505 -34.26 -37.44 5.71
N ASP A 506 -33.67 -36.93 6.80
CA ASP A 506 -34.00 -35.62 7.39
C ASP A 506 -33.22 -35.32 8.68
N ASN A 507 -32.75 -34.06 8.75
CA ASN A 507 -32.48 -33.18 9.91
C ASN A 507 -31.26 -33.34 10.85
N LEU A 508 -30.37 -32.35 10.67
CA LEU A 508 -29.81 -31.38 11.63
C LEU A 508 -28.73 -31.78 12.69
N ASN A 509 -27.61 -31.08 12.50
CA ASN A 509 -26.76 -30.36 13.48
C ASN A 509 -25.55 -31.01 14.15
N LYS A 510 -24.45 -30.22 14.08
CA LYS A 510 -23.18 -30.21 14.83
C LYS A 510 -22.04 -31.13 14.36
N GLN A 511 -21.15 -30.56 13.54
CA GLN A 511 -19.72 -30.43 13.88
C GLN A 511 -19.04 -29.45 12.92
N GLY A 512 -18.62 -28.30 13.46
CA GLY A 512 -17.77 -27.36 12.76
C GLY A 512 -16.36 -27.93 12.62
N PHE A 513 -15.75 -27.70 11.46
CA PHE A 513 -14.32 -27.91 11.28
C PHE A 513 -13.59 -26.73 11.93
N SER A 514 -12.82 -27.05 12.97
CA SER A 514 -11.94 -26.13 13.69
C SER A 514 -10.70 -25.85 12.85
N TRP A 515 -10.46 -24.58 12.51
CA TRP A 515 -9.12 -24.14 12.14
C TRP A 515 -8.30 -24.00 13.42
N ASP A 516 -7.16 -24.71 13.52
CA ASP A 516 -6.19 -24.52 14.60
C ASP A 516 -5.25 -23.37 14.20
N MET A 517 -5.57 -22.16 14.66
CA MET A 517 -4.76 -20.98 14.41
C MET A 517 -3.62 -20.93 15.44
N LYS A 518 -2.39 -21.26 15.01
CA LYS A 518 -1.21 -21.12 15.88
C LYS A 518 -0.80 -19.65 15.97
N GLN A 519 -1.05 -19.06 17.13
CA GLN A 519 -0.55 -17.75 17.53
C GLN A 519 0.99 -17.80 17.72
N PHE A 520 1.69 -16.81 17.16
CA PHE A 520 3.09 -16.53 17.53
C PHE A 520 3.14 -16.30 19.03
N HIS A 521 3.76 -17.22 19.77
CA HIS A 521 3.89 -17.09 21.21
C HIS A 521 4.71 -15.83 21.52
N VAL A 522 4.10 -14.88 22.23
CA VAL A 522 4.85 -13.88 23.00
C VAL A 522 5.59 -14.64 24.09
N ILE A 523 6.91 -14.77 23.95
CA ILE A 523 7.74 -15.31 25.03
C ILE A 523 8.03 -14.13 25.96
N THR A 524 7.30 -14.05 27.07
CA THR A 524 7.66 -13.17 28.19
C THR A 524 8.87 -13.79 28.88
N PHE A 525 10.02 -13.10 28.85
CA PHE A 525 11.20 -13.46 29.64
C PHE A 525 11.64 -12.25 30.46
N ASP A 526 12.31 -12.51 31.58
CA ASP A 526 12.86 -11.49 32.45
C ASP A 526 14.27 -11.09 31.99
N GLU A 527 14.62 -9.82 32.08
CA GLU A 527 15.92 -9.29 31.62
C GLU A 527 17.08 -9.94 32.40
N ASP A 528 16.85 -10.23 33.68
CA ASP A 528 17.81 -10.89 34.56
C ASP A 528 18.13 -12.34 34.13
N GLU A 529 17.18 -13.06 33.51
CA GLU A 529 17.39 -14.43 33.00
C GLU A 529 18.33 -14.45 31.79
N ILE A 530 18.26 -13.41 30.95
CA ILE A 530 19.15 -13.25 29.80
C ILE A 530 20.53 -12.83 30.25
N LEU A 531 20.64 -11.77 31.07
CA LEU A 531 21.91 -11.22 31.52
C LEU A 531 22.71 -12.25 32.34
N GLY A 532 22.05 -13.05 33.17
CA GLY A 532 22.68 -14.13 33.93
C GLY A 532 23.32 -15.21 33.05
N SER A 533 22.83 -15.39 31.82
CA SER A 533 23.20 -16.44 30.87
C SER A 533 24.27 -16.02 29.85
N LEU A 534 24.61 -14.73 29.76
CA LEU A 534 25.66 -14.18 28.87
C LEU A 534 27.09 -14.44 29.40
N ARG A 535 27.42 -15.71 29.65
CA ARG A 535 28.72 -16.15 30.18
C ARG A 535 29.53 -16.94 29.14
N PRO A 536 30.87 -16.99 29.23
CA PRO A 536 31.71 -17.69 28.26
C PRO A 536 31.32 -19.17 28.04
N GLY A 537 30.83 -19.86 29.08
CA GLY A 537 30.40 -21.26 28.98
C GLY A 537 29.16 -21.49 28.12
N ASN A 538 28.40 -20.44 27.82
CA ASN A 538 27.19 -20.49 26.99
C ASN A 538 27.42 -19.92 25.59
N LEU A 539 28.63 -19.53 25.21
CA LEU A 539 28.92 -18.96 23.89
C LEU A 539 28.83 -20.03 22.79
N ILE A 540 27.96 -19.82 21.81
CA ILE A 540 27.72 -20.74 20.69
C ILE A 540 28.18 -20.23 19.33
N GLY A 541 28.55 -18.94 19.21
CA GLY A 541 29.14 -18.41 17.98
C GLY A 541 29.71 -16.99 18.13
N LYS A 542 30.73 -16.64 17.33
CA LYS A 542 31.31 -15.27 17.24
C LYS A 542 31.44 -14.83 15.78
N GLY A 543 31.10 -13.58 15.49
CA GLY A 543 31.23 -12.97 14.16
C GLY A 543 31.42 -11.45 14.23
N GLY A 544 31.55 -10.78 13.08
CA GLY A 544 31.95 -9.37 12.96
C GLY A 544 31.02 -8.32 13.63
N SER A 545 29.82 -8.72 14.06
CA SER A 545 28.85 -7.81 14.71
C SER A 545 28.53 -8.18 16.15
N GLY A 546 29.09 -9.27 16.71
CA GLY A 546 28.68 -9.73 18.04
C GLY A 546 29.00 -11.19 18.38
N ASN A 547 28.65 -11.55 19.62
CA ASN A 547 28.76 -12.89 20.18
C ASN A 547 27.35 -13.47 20.38
N VAL A 548 27.14 -14.75 20.06
CA VAL A 548 25.86 -15.44 20.25
C VAL A 548 26.01 -16.42 21.41
N TYR A 549 25.10 -16.34 22.38
CA TYR A 549 25.06 -17.17 23.58
C TYR A 549 23.79 -18.02 23.61
N LYS A 550 23.90 -19.24 24.13
CA LYS A 550 22.78 -20.12 24.42
C LYS A 550 22.19 -19.76 25.77
N VAL A 551 20.91 -19.41 25.81
CA VAL A 551 20.17 -19.02 27.02
C VAL A 551 19.08 -20.06 27.26
N GLU A 552 18.93 -20.54 28.49
CA GLU A 552 17.87 -21.46 28.88
C GLU A 552 16.94 -20.72 29.85
N LEU A 553 15.69 -20.51 29.43
CA LEU A 553 14.69 -19.78 30.21
C LEU A 553 14.18 -20.63 31.37
N GLY A 554 13.59 -19.99 32.39
CA GLY A 554 13.00 -20.70 33.54
C GLY A 554 11.94 -21.75 33.17
N CYS A 555 11.33 -21.65 31.98
CA CYS A 555 10.39 -22.63 31.42
C CYS A 555 11.04 -23.82 30.68
N GLY A 556 12.38 -23.95 30.70
CA GLY A 556 13.12 -25.04 30.05
C GLY A 556 13.32 -24.89 28.52
N LYS A 557 12.86 -23.78 27.93
CA LYS A 557 13.11 -23.46 26.51
C LYS A 557 14.54 -22.91 26.33
N LYS A 558 15.20 -23.37 25.28
CA LYS A 558 16.57 -22.94 24.91
C LYS A 558 16.51 -21.96 23.74
N LEU A 559 17.18 -20.82 23.89
CA LEU A 559 17.26 -19.73 22.94
C LEU A 559 18.72 -19.43 22.56
N ALA A 560 18.90 -18.80 21.41
CA ALA A 560 20.17 -18.21 20.98
C ALA A 560 20.04 -16.68 21.05
N VAL A 561 20.81 -16.04 21.94
CA VAL A 561 20.79 -14.60 22.17
C VAL A 561 22.07 -13.98 21.62
N LYS A 562 21.93 -13.03 20.70
CA LYS A 562 23.07 -12.35 20.06
C LYS A 562 23.34 -11.02 20.75
N HIS A 563 24.50 -10.92 21.40
CA HIS A 563 25.02 -9.71 22.01
C HIS A 563 25.84 -8.92 20.97
N MET A 564 25.40 -7.69 20.69
CA MET A 564 26.00 -6.80 19.69
C MET A 564 26.97 -5.81 20.36
N TRP A 565 28.11 -5.52 19.73
CA TRP A 565 29.03 -4.50 20.24
C TRP A 565 28.53 -3.09 19.87
N ARG A 566 28.55 -2.15 20.81
CA ARG A 566 28.41 -0.72 20.52
C ARG A 566 29.80 -0.11 20.31
N SER A 567 30.05 0.47 19.14
CA SER A 567 31.15 1.42 18.90
C SER A 567 30.53 2.80 18.68
N GLY A 568 30.72 3.84 19.48
CA GLY A 568 31.32 4.01 20.80
C GLY A 568 30.99 5.44 21.27
N ILE A 569 30.64 5.62 22.53
CA ILE A 569 30.84 6.88 23.24
C ILE A 569 31.94 6.56 24.25
N ASP A 570 33.16 6.90 23.90
CA ASP A 570 34.22 7.12 24.88
C ASP A 570 34.52 8.61 24.84
N SER A 571 33.88 9.35 25.73
CA SER A 571 34.25 10.71 26.04
C SER A 571 35.41 10.68 27.02
N SER A 572 36.64 10.63 26.51
CA SER A 572 37.81 11.41 26.96
C SER A 572 39.12 10.71 26.59
N ASP A 573 39.76 11.18 25.51
CA ASP A 573 41.16 11.54 25.69
C ASP A 573 41.54 12.75 24.83
N ARG A 574 42.14 13.71 25.53
CA ARG A 574 42.58 14.99 25.00
C ARG A 574 43.78 14.78 24.08
N ARG A 575 43.79 15.41 22.89
CA ARG A 575 44.76 16.47 22.54
C ARG A 575 44.79 16.82 21.04
N ASN A 576 44.55 18.11 20.81
CA ASN A 576 45.37 19.07 20.06
C ASN A 576 45.56 19.00 18.53
N TYR A 577 45.45 20.23 18.00
CA TYR A 577 45.91 20.80 16.71
C TYR A 577 44.98 20.58 15.51
N SER A 578 44.12 21.55 15.16
CA SER A 578 44.35 22.89 14.57
C SER A 578 44.55 22.88 13.05
N SER A 579 43.80 23.81 12.44
CA SER A 579 44.03 24.54 11.17
C SER A 579 43.69 23.88 9.82
N SER A 580 42.55 24.32 9.29
CA SER A 580 42.33 25.05 8.02
C SER A 580 42.83 24.51 6.67
N ALA A 581 41.83 24.40 5.78
CA ALA A 581 41.78 24.77 4.37
C ALA A 581 42.19 23.77 3.25
N THR A 582 41.27 23.71 2.26
CA THR A 582 41.45 23.53 0.80
C THR A 582 41.30 22.13 0.16
N ILE A 583 40.20 22.01 -0.62
CA ILE A 583 39.98 21.39 -1.95
C ILE A 583 40.68 20.05 -2.28
N LEU A 584 39.82 19.03 -2.54
CA LEU A 584 39.88 17.79 -3.36
C LEU A 584 41.13 17.49 -4.23
N PRO A 585 41.37 16.24 -4.72
CA PRO A 585 40.59 14.99 -4.58
C PRO A 585 41.44 13.73 -4.27
N LYS A 586 40.84 12.64 -3.75
CA LYS A 586 41.26 11.26 -4.10
C LYS A 586 40.33 10.17 -3.55
N GLN A 587 39.88 9.34 -4.49
CA GLN A 587 39.66 7.88 -4.39
C GLN A 587 39.22 7.32 -3.03
N LYS A 588 37.92 7.03 -2.90
CA LYS A 588 37.46 6.00 -1.97
C LYS A 588 37.52 4.64 -2.68
N ARG A 589 38.37 3.76 -2.17
CA ARG A 589 38.32 2.32 -2.40
C ARG A 589 36.89 1.85 -2.15
N ARG A 590 36.26 1.34 -3.21
CA ARG A 590 34.92 0.74 -3.19
C ARG A 590 35.10 -0.76 -3.02
N TRP A 591 34.59 -1.34 -1.93
CA TRP A 591 34.67 -2.76 -1.66
C TRP A 591 33.47 -3.46 -2.34
N PRO A 592 33.68 -4.52 -3.14
CA PRO A 592 32.62 -5.19 -3.89
C PRO A 592 31.51 -5.77 -3.00
N GLU A 593 31.82 -6.15 -1.75
CA GLU A 593 30.82 -6.65 -0.82
C GLU A 593 29.85 -5.56 -0.35
N TYR A 594 30.26 -4.28 -0.31
CA TYR A 594 29.39 -3.17 0.07
C TYR A 594 28.40 -2.80 -1.04
N ASP A 595 28.81 -2.89 -2.32
CA ASP A 595 27.88 -2.74 -3.45
C ASP A 595 26.93 -3.94 -3.55
N ALA A 596 27.37 -5.14 -3.19
CA ALA A 596 26.51 -6.31 -3.07
C ALA A 596 25.51 -6.18 -1.91
N GLU A 597 25.92 -5.65 -0.75
CA GLU A 597 25.06 -5.44 0.41
C GLU A 597 24.08 -4.28 0.21
N VAL A 598 24.47 -3.20 -0.47
CA VAL A 598 23.57 -2.10 -0.86
C VAL A 598 22.60 -2.54 -1.97
N ALA A 599 23.05 -3.36 -2.93
CA ALA A 599 22.15 -3.99 -3.90
C ALA A 599 21.19 -4.99 -3.24
N THR A 600 21.65 -5.72 -2.21
CA THR A 600 20.84 -6.66 -1.43
C THR A 600 19.84 -5.91 -0.53
N LEU A 601 20.22 -4.78 0.05
CA LEU A 601 19.32 -3.94 0.85
C LEU A 601 18.32 -3.18 -0.03
N SER A 602 18.71 -2.81 -1.26
CA SER A 602 17.81 -2.29 -2.27
C SER A 602 16.86 -3.37 -2.80
N SER A 603 17.28 -4.63 -2.88
CA SER A 603 16.42 -5.75 -3.28
C SER A 603 15.53 -6.26 -2.14
N ILE A 604 15.94 -6.15 -0.88
CA ILE A 604 15.11 -6.52 0.28
C ILE A 604 13.91 -5.58 0.45
N ARG A 605 13.98 -4.32 0.01
CA ARG A 605 12.78 -3.44 -0.09
C ARG A 605 11.73 -3.96 -1.08
N HIS A 606 12.13 -4.77 -2.07
CA HIS A 606 11.23 -5.34 -3.08
C HIS A 606 10.79 -6.79 -2.78
N VAL A 607 11.39 -7.46 -1.78
CA VAL A 607 11.15 -8.89 -1.47
C VAL A 607 9.99 -9.13 -0.48
N ALA A 608 9.32 -8.09 0.01
CA ALA A 608 8.09 -8.25 0.81
C ALA A 608 6.82 -8.53 -0.02
N ASN A 609 6.93 -8.60 -1.35
CA ASN A 609 5.81 -8.61 -2.30
C ASN A 609 5.35 -9.99 -2.80
N SER A 610 5.89 -11.13 -2.36
CA SER A 610 5.41 -12.43 -2.87
C SER A 610 5.41 -13.58 -1.89
N SER A 611 4.40 -13.56 -1.03
CA SER A 611 3.55 -14.71 -0.73
C SER A 611 2.15 -14.14 -0.48
N HIS A 612 1.05 -14.86 -0.75
CA HIS A 612 -0.27 -14.48 -0.25
C HIS A 612 -0.35 -14.65 1.28
N ILE A 613 0.49 -13.89 1.98
CA ILE A 613 0.53 -13.63 3.40
C ILE A 613 0.73 -12.12 3.43
N ILE A 614 -0.26 -11.39 3.94
CA ILE A 614 -0.09 -9.97 4.23
C ILE A 614 1.07 -9.88 5.24
N ALA A 615 2.26 -9.49 4.78
CA ALA A 615 3.41 -9.29 5.63
C ALA A 615 3.19 -8.01 6.45
N GLY A 616 2.55 -8.19 7.60
CA GLY A 616 2.25 -7.13 8.55
C GLY A 616 1.35 -7.68 9.65
N THR A 617 1.51 -7.17 10.87
CA THR A 617 0.61 -7.56 11.95
C THR A 617 -0.78 -6.98 11.65
N TYR A 618 -1.82 -7.81 11.67
CA TYR A 618 -3.21 -7.37 11.47
C TYR A 618 -3.54 -6.17 12.38
N GLY A 619 -4.01 -5.08 11.77
CA GLY A 619 -4.24 -3.78 12.42
C GLY A 619 -3.09 -2.76 12.34
N TYR A 620 -1.88 -3.16 11.91
CA TYR A 620 -0.72 -2.26 11.71
C TYR A 620 -0.40 -2.00 10.24
N ILE A 621 -1.15 -2.62 9.33
CA ILE A 621 -0.90 -2.59 7.89
C ILE A 621 -1.54 -1.33 7.31
N ALA A 622 -0.76 -0.60 6.49
CA ALA A 622 -1.23 0.58 5.81
C ALA A 622 -2.33 0.23 4.78
N PRO A 623 -3.41 1.03 4.64
CA PRO A 623 -4.54 0.69 3.76
C PRO A 623 -4.13 0.49 2.31
N GLU A 624 -3.14 1.25 1.83
CA GLU A 624 -2.61 1.12 0.48
C GLU A 624 -1.97 -0.22 0.19
N TYR A 625 -1.61 -0.98 1.22
CA TYR A 625 -1.10 -2.33 1.06
C TYR A 625 -2.16 -3.30 0.53
N GLY A 626 -3.45 -3.02 0.76
CA GLY A 626 -4.56 -3.83 0.27
C GLY A 626 -4.85 -3.69 -1.24
N TYR A 627 -4.35 -2.64 -1.89
CA TYR A 627 -4.64 -2.34 -3.30
C TYR A 627 -3.40 -2.00 -4.16
N THR A 628 -2.29 -1.56 -3.57
CA THR A 628 -1.02 -1.33 -4.29
C THR A 628 -0.04 -2.48 -4.16
N PHE A 629 -0.22 -3.34 -3.16
CA PHE A 629 0.70 -4.41 -2.77
C PHE A 629 2.17 -3.95 -2.59
N ASN A 630 2.42 -2.64 -2.45
CA ASN A 630 3.77 -2.07 -2.38
C ASN A 630 4.08 -1.58 -0.96
N VAL A 631 5.16 -2.09 -0.35
CA VAL A 631 5.71 -1.51 0.89
C VAL A 631 6.50 -0.26 0.54
N THR A 632 6.07 0.90 1.05
CA THR A 632 6.77 2.16 0.87
C THR A 632 7.28 2.69 2.21
N GLU A 633 8.20 3.67 2.20
CA GLU A 633 8.60 4.37 3.43
C GLU A 633 7.39 4.99 4.16
N LYS A 634 6.34 5.38 3.40
CA LYS A 634 5.09 5.91 3.94
C LYS A 634 4.23 4.85 4.61
N SER A 635 4.36 3.60 4.19
CA SER A 635 3.69 2.45 4.80
C SER A 635 4.33 2.12 6.16
N ASP A 636 5.66 2.22 6.27
CA ASP A 636 6.38 2.12 7.57
C ASP A 636 5.96 3.23 8.55
N ILE A 637 5.77 4.44 8.03
CA ILE A 637 5.28 5.59 8.81
C ILE A 637 3.87 5.31 9.34
N TYR A 638 2.99 4.70 8.56
CA TYR A 638 1.65 4.30 9.02
C TYR A 638 1.73 3.29 10.16
N SER A 639 2.50 2.22 10.00
CA SER A 639 2.68 1.21 11.04
C SER A 639 3.26 1.82 12.33
N PHE A 640 4.20 2.76 12.19
CA PHE A 640 4.73 3.52 13.32
C PHE A 640 3.65 4.37 14.01
N GLY A 641 2.76 5.01 13.25
CA GLY A 641 1.61 5.73 13.78
C GLY A 641 0.67 4.81 14.58
N VAL A 642 0.37 3.61 14.08
CA VAL A 642 -0.44 2.63 14.83
C VAL A 642 0.23 2.25 16.15
N VAL A 643 1.55 2.04 16.18
CA VAL A 643 2.29 1.76 17.42
C VAL A 643 2.20 2.92 18.40
N LEU A 644 2.29 4.17 17.93
CA LEU A 644 2.09 5.33 18.80
C LEU A 644 0.67 5.37 19.39
N MET A 645 -0.36 5.05 18.61
CA MET A 645 -1.74 4.95 19.11
C MET A 645 -1.88 3.86 20.16
N GLU A 646 -1.29 2.68 19.94
CA GLU A 646 -1.29 1.58 20.90
C GLU A 646 -0.58 1.97 22.21
N LEU A 647 0.58 2.61 22.14
CA LEU A 647 1.35 3.04 23.32
C LEU A 647 0.61 4.10 24.14
N VAL A 648 -0.05 5.05 23.48
CA VAL A 648 -0.73 6.15 24.15
C VAL A 648 -2.08 5.73 24.73
N THR A 649 -2.83 4.89 24.02
CA THR A 649 -4.19 4.47 24.43
C THR A 649 -4.20 3.18 25.24
N ARG A 650 -3.11 2.40 25.19
CA ARG A 650 -2.96 1.04 25.75
C ARG A 650 -3.99 0.05 25.21
N ARG A 651 -4.45 0.27 23.98
CA ARG A 651 -5.37 -0.60 23.26
C ARG A 651 -4.68 -1.28 22.09
N LYS A 652 -5.12 -2.48 21.76
CA LYS A 652 -4.62 -3.22 20.61
C LYS A 652 -5.15 -2.62 19.30
N PRO A 653 -4.45 -2.80 18.18
CA PRO A 653 -4.92 -2.23 16.91
C PRO A 653 -6.25 -2.77 16.40
N VAL A 654 -6.68 -3.94 16.89
CA VAL A 654 -8.01 -4.48 16.63
C VAL A 654 -8.60 -4.99 17.94
N GLU A 655 -9.73 -4.41 18.34
CA GLU A 655 -10.51 -4.77 19.52
C GLU A 655 -12.01 -4.79 19.16
N PRO A 656 -12.80 -5.77 19.65
CA PRO A 656 -14.24 -5.84 19.40
C PRO A 656 -15.01 -4.57 19.79
N GLU A 657 -14.51 -3.84 20.79
CA GLU A 657 -15.08 -2.62 21.33
C GLU A 657 -15.07 -1.44 20.35
N PHE A 658 -14.29 -1.51 19.27
CA PHE A 658 -14.27 -0.48 18.21
C PHE A 658 -15.48 -0.56 17.28
N GLY A 659 -16.19 -1.71 17.26
CA GLY A 659 -17.29 -1.99 16.33
C GLY A 659 -16.84 -2.77 15.09
N ASP A 660 -17.82 -3.34 14.39
CA ASP A 660 -17.56 -4.17 13.20
C ASP A 660 -16.80 -3.38 12.12
N ASN A 661 -15.74 -3.99 11.58
CA ASN A 661 -14.86 -3.41 10.55
C ASN A 661 -14.13 -2.10 10.94
N LYS A 662 -13.91 -1.86 12.25
CA LYS A 662 -13.12 -0.73 12.75
C LYS A 662 -11.84 -1.20 13.45
N ASP A 663 -10.73 -0.55 13.12
CA ASP A 663 -9.44 -0.69 13.78
C ASP A 663 -9.17 0.50 14.71
N ILE A 664 -8.04 0.48 15.42
CA ILE A 664 -7.64 1.57 16.32
C ILE A 664 -7.49 2.90 15.58
N VAL A 665 -7.12 2.89 14.30
CA VAL A 665 -6.95 4.13 13.52
C VAL A 665 -8.31 4.76 13.28
N ARG A 666 -9.29 3.99 12.77
CA ARG A 666 -10.68 4.46 12.61
C ARG A 666 -11.30 4.86 13.94
N TRP A 667 -11.09 4.09 15.00
CA TRP A 667 -11.62 4.40 16.32
C TRP A 667 -11.02 5.69 16.89
N VAL A 668 -9.70 5.86 16.85
CA VAL A 668 -9.03 7.09 17.31
C VAL A 668 -9.49 8.28 16.45
N HIS A 669 -9.59 8.14 15.12
CA HIS A 669 -10.09 9.20 14.25
C HIS A 669 -11.54 9.59 14.59
N ASP A 670 -12.45 8.62 14.76
CA ASP A 670 -13.85 8.85 15.11
C ASP A 670 -14.00 9.50 16.50
N GLU A 671 -13.25 9.02 17.49
CA GLU A 671 -13.29 9.58 18.83
C GLU A 671 -12.67 10.98 18.90
N MET A 672 -11.58 11.21 18.17
CA MET A 672 -11.00 12.53 17.95
C MET A 672 -11.93 13.44 17.14
N ARG A 673 -12.84 12.86 16.34
CA ARG A 673 -13.89 13.58 15.64
C ARG A 673 -14.95 14.13 16.60
N ASN A 674 -15.29 13.32 17.59
CA ASN A 674 -16.38 13.57 18.54
C ASN A 674 -15.97 14.27 19.84
N LYS A 675 -14.68 14.31 20.17
CA LYS A 675 -14.15 14.93 21.41
C LYS A 675 -13.21 16.09 21.11
N ASP A 676 -13.31 17.15 21.92
CA ASP A 676 -12.51 18.37 21.77
C ASP A 676 -11.01 18.20 22.10
N ASP A 677 -10.66 17.16 22.87
CA ASP A 677 -9.30 16.88 23.34
C ASP A 677 -8.99 15.37 23.34
N ALA A 678 -7.78 15.03 22.88
CA ALA A 678 -7.22 13.69 22.83
C ALA A 678 -6.93 13.10 24.24
N ILE A 679 -6.92 13.92 25.30
CA ILE A 679 -6.66 13.45 26.68
C ILE A 679 -7.60 12.32 27.10
N GLY A 680 -8.86 12.34 26.65
CA GLY A 680 -9.85 11.30 26.98
C GLY A 680 -9.57 9.92 26.35
N LEU A 681 -8.61 9.84 25.41
CA LEU A 681 -8.19 8.61 24.75
C LEU A 681 -6.88 8.05 25.31
N VAL A 682 -6.16 8.87 26.09
CA VAL A 682 -4.89 8.48 26.72
C VAL A 682 -5.13 7.46 27.83
N ASP A 683 -4.27 6.44 27.94
CA ASP A 683 -4.30 5.42 28.99
C ASP A 683 -4.47 6.08 30.38
N PRO A 684 -5.49 5.72 31.16
CA PRO A 684 -5.70 6.27 32.50
C PRO A 684 -4.52 6.05 33.45
N ASN A 685 -3.64 5.08 33.17
CA ASN A 685 -2.43 4.81 33.94
C ASN A 685 -1.27 5.78 33.62
N ILE A 686 -1.36 6.56 32.54
CA ILE A 686 -0.40 7.63 32.27
C ILE A 686 -0.65 8.76 33.27
N SER A 687 0.41 9.27 33.89
CA SER A 687 0.29 10.32 34.91
C SER A 687 -0.40 11.57 34.34
N ASP A 688 -1.23 12.25 35.15
CA ASP A 688 -1.94 13.46 34.71
C ASP A 688 -1.00 14.56 34.20
N LYS A 689 0.25 14.58 34.68
CA LYS A 689 1.30 15.50 34.22
C LYS A 689 1.77 15.19 32.79
N SER A 690 1.69 13.94 32.35
CA SER A 690 2.14 13.46 31.03
C SER A 690 0.99 13.25 30.03
N LYS A 691 -0.27 13.25 30.48
CA LYS A 691 -1.44 13.05 29.60
C LYS A 691 -1.50 14.05 28.45
N ARG A 692 -1.14 15.32 28.69
CA ARG A 692 -1.13 16.35 27.65
C ARG A 692 -0.04 16.10 26.60
N ASP A 693 1.10 15.56 26.99
CA ASP A 693 2.18 15.24 26.05
C ASP A 693 1.87 13.94 25.30
N ALA A 694 1.28 12.95 25.96
CA ALA A 694 0.75 11.75 25.32
C ALA A 694 -0.36 12.08 24.28
N ALA A 695 -1.22 13.05 24.58
CA ALA A 695 -2.22 13.57 23.63
C ALA A 695 -1.59 14.19 22.37
N LYS A 696 -0.44 14.88 22.49
CA LYS A 696 0.31 15.38 21.33
C LYS A 696 0.93 14.23 20.52
N VAL A 697 1.44 13.20 21.19
CA VAL A 697 1.93 11.98 20.51
C VAL A 697 0.80 11.32 19.72
N LEU A 698 -0.43 11.28 20.24
CA LEU A 698 -1.60 10.78 19.50
C LEU A 698 -1.92 11.64 18.26
N THR A 699 -1.72 12.95 18.34
CA THR A 699 -1.90 13.86 17.18
C THR A 699 -0.85 13.60 16.09
N ILE A 700 0.40 13.31 16.47
CA ILE A 700 1.44 12.88 15.52
C ILE A 700 1.08 11.53 14.92
N ALA A 701 0.58 10.60 15.73
CA ALA A 701 0.16 9.28 15.29
C ALA A 701 -0.90 9.36 14.19
N ILE A 702 -1.89 10.24 14.34
CA ILE A 702 -2.92 10.51 13.33
C ILE A 702 -2.33 10.97 12.00
N ARG A 703 -1.36 11.91 12.03
CA ARG A 703 -0.66 12.36 10.81
C ARG A 703 0.14 11.23 10.16
N CYS A 704 0.71 10.33 10.96
CA CYS A 704 1.43 9.16 10.47
C CYS A 704 0.48 8.14 9.81
N THR A 705 -0.78 8.06 10.27
CA THR A 705 -1.78 7.11 9.78
C THR A 705 -2.75 7.69 8.74
N MET A 706 -2.44 8.83 8.11
CA MET A 706 -3.28 9.40 7.03
C MET A 706 -3.51 8.37 5.93
N ARG A 707 -4.72 8.36 5.33
CA ARG A 707 -5.10 7.33 4.37
C ARG A 707 -4.20 7.36 3.13
N PHE A 708 -3.89 8.55 2.60
CA PHE A 708 -2.98 8.69 1.48
C PHE A 708 -1.50 8.74 1.91
N PRO A 709 -0.63 7.89 1.32
CA PRO A 709 0.81 7.89 1.60
C PRO A 709 1.49 9.26 1.40
N ALA A 710 1.02 10.05 0.43
CA ALA A 710 1.58 11.37 0.11
C ALA A 710 1.51 12.34 1.30
N GLN A 711 0.39 12.34 2.03
CA GLN A 711 0.12 13.24 3.16
C GLN A 711 0.88 12.85 4.45
N ARG A 712 1.35 11.61 4.57
CA ARG A 712 2.10 11.17 5.77
C ARG A 712 3.45 11.90 5.85
N PRO A 713 3.85 12.45 7.00
CA PRO A 713 5.16 13.10 7.14
C PRO A 713 6.29 12.08 6.95
N SER A 714 7.46 12.52 6.45
CA SER A 714 8.64 11.64 6.45
C SER A 714 9.06 11.27 7.87
N MET A 715 9.72 10.12 8.07
CA MET A 715 10.17 9.71 9.41
C MET A 715 11.08 10.75 10.08
N LYS A 716 11.86 11.50 9.28
CA LYS A 716 12.65 12.64 9.75
C LYS A 716 11.79 13.74 10.37
N ILE A 717 10.66 14.08 9.75
CA ILE A 717 9.70 15.06 10.26
C ILE A 717 9.00 14.52 11.51
N VAL A 718 8.63 13.23 11.53
CA VAL A 718 8.01 12.58 12.69
C VAL A 718 8.94 12.62 13.91
N VAL A 719 10.22 12.29 13.74
CA VAL A 719 11.22 12.40 14.83
C VAL A 719 11.33 13.84 15.33
N GLN A 720 11.39 14.82 14.43
CA GLN A 720 11.40 16.24 14.83
C GLN A 720 10.15 16.61 15.64
N MET A 721 8.96 16.20 15.19
CA MET A 721 7.71 16.45 15.92
C MET A 721 7.72 15.83 17.32
N LEU A 722 8.26 14.61 17.47
CA LEU A 722 8.40 13.93 18.76
C LEU A 722 9.45 14.58 19.67
N GLU A 723 10.58 15.04 19.12
CA GLU A 723 11.62 15.79 19.87
C GLU A 723 11.08 17.12 20.40
N HIS A 724 10.17 17.78 19.68
CA HIS A 724 9.51 19.01 20.14
C HIS A 724 8.46 18.76 21.26
N ILE A 725 8.16 17.50 21.59
CA ILE A 725 7.32 17.11 22.73
C ILE A 725 8.15 17.03 24.02
N GLU A 726 9.46 17.32 23.99
CA GLU A 726 10.37 17.15 25.14
C GLU A 726 9.76 17.60 26.50
N PRO A 727 9.88 16.75 27.53
CA PRO A 727 9.34 17.03 28.85
C PRO A 727 10.04 18.24 29.44
N ARG A 728 9.26 19.11 30.11
CA ARG A 728 9.81 20.10 31.04
C ARG A 728 10.87 19.41 31.90
N SER A 729 12.09 19.96 31.89
CA SER A 729 13.19 19.58 32.76
C SER A 729 12.67 19.27 34.18
N PRO A 730 13.20 18.27 34.90
CA PRO A 730 12.88 18.12 36.31
C PRO A 730 13.21 19.44 37.00
N THR A 731 12.17 20.15 37.45
CA THR A 731 12.33 21.30 38.35
C THR A 731 13.17 20.82 39.53
N GLY A 732 14.28 21.52 39.76
CA GLY A 732 15.36 21.11 40.64
C GLY A 732 14.89 20.53 41.96
N ILE A 733 15.33 19.31 42.24
CA ILE A 733 15.51 18.88 43.62
C ILE A 733 16.73 19.64 44.13
N ILE A 734 16.46 20.66 44.92
CA ILE A 734 17.45 21.31 45.78
C ILE A 734 17.96 20.22 46.72
N VAL A 735 19.23 19.86 46.58
CA VAL A 735 19.96 19.14 47.62
C VAL A 735 20.28 20.16 48.69
N ASP A 736 19.38 20.30 49.66
CA ASP A 736 19.65 20.77 51.01
C ASP A 736 18.51 20.29 51.90
N ASP A 737 18.86 19.78 53.08
CA ASP A 737 17.99 19.14 54.09
C ASP A 737 17.56 17.69 53.82
N ILE A 738 18.48 16.75 54.08
CA ILE A 738 18.33 15.62 55.05
C ILE A 738 19.75 15.09 55.34
N ILE A 739 20.56 15.91 55.99
CA ILE A 739 21.59 15.47 56.95
C ILE A 739 21.41 16.36 58.17
N LYS A 740 20.43 16.01 59.01
CA LYS A 740 20.32 16.30 60.45
C LYS A 740 18.95 15.81 60.94
N GLY A 741 18.96 14.74 61.72
CA GLY A 741 17.79 14.15 62.37
C GLY A 741 17.88 12.65 62.38
#